data_AF-A0A0E0CBH0-F1
#
_entry.id   AF-A0A0E0CBH0-F1
#
_cell.length_a   1.000
_cell.length_b   1.000
_cell.length_c   1.000
_cell.angle_alpha   90.00
_cell.angle_beta   90.00
_cell.angle_gamma   90.00
#
_symmetry.space_group_name_H-M   'P 1'
#
loop_
_entity.id
_entity.type
_entity.pdbx_description
1 polymer ?
#
loop_
_entity_poly.entity_id
_entity_poly.type
_entity_poly.pdbx_seq_one_letter_code
_entity_poly.pdbx_strand_id
1 'polypeptide(L)'
;MAATSGKLRPPFRLLLLLLAAAVARSVDGVELTLLTGAREKGAVCLDGSPPGYHLQRGFGSGEHSWFIHLQGGAWCNTIEDCSRRKMSAYGSSKFMRAVEFNGILSNDQQLNSDFYNWNRVFIRYCDGASFSGDGEAQDQDGSTLHFRGLRIWEAVINELMGKGLATAKQAILSGCSAGGLAALLHCNDFYARFSKEVSAKCLPDAGFFLDIEDLSGERRMWSVFNGTVHLQNVTQVLSKDCLAKKDPTECFFPAELVKSITAPTLILNSAYDSWQNVREVLSKDCLTKKDPTECFFPAELVKSITAPTLILNSAYDSWQIQNAIAPDGSFPGQSWSSCKTDIRNCSSTQIQVFNGFRNKFVDNIEVVKDKKDWGLFIDSCFTHCQTPFDISWNSQASPVLGNKTVAEAIGDWYFERSYEVKEIDCEYPETDHPVHHPPRTCSVHTRAAATGEMPILPRRRYAEPLPLLLLAAVARSTAAAPDVVELILLTGAQEKGAVCLDGSPPGYHLQRGFGSGEHSWLIYLEGGAWCDTIESCSNRKTTELGSSKLMEAQEFEGILSNNQTVNSDFYNWNKVVIRYCDGASFSGNAEAQDQDGSTLHFRGLRIWQAVLDELMEKGLASAKQAILSGCSAGGLAALLHCTDFHARFPKEVSAKCLPDAGFFLDVEDLSGERHMWSVFNGTVNLQNVREVLSKDCLTKKDPTECFFPAELVKSITAPTLILNSAYDSWQMDPFLDSHGPVAKLTFGIAVPHKSKNKFVDDVEIVKDKKDWGLFIDSCFTHCQTPFNISWSSQASPVLGSKTVAEAVGDWYFERSYEVKEIDCEYPILTPKKSTYVYMRATNEV
;
A
#
# COMPACT_ATOMS: atom_id res chain seq x y z
N MET A 1 -12.98 12.51 -73.30
CA MET A 1 -14.23 11.87 -73.77
C MET A 1 -14.72 10.92 -72.69
N ALA A 2 -16.04 10.95 -72.44
CA ALA A 2 -16.87 9.99 -71.71
C ALA A 2 -16.54 9.69 -70.23
N ALA A 3 -17.39 10.24 -69.36
CA ALA A 3 -17.62 9.80 -67.98
C ALA A 3 -18.50 8.55 -67.97
N THR A 4 -18.21 7.61 -67.06
CA THR A 4 -19.20 6.62 -66.58
C THR A 4 -19.02 6.41 -65.08
N SER A 5 -20.05 6.83 -64.34
CA SER A 5 -20.26 6.63 -62.91
C SER A 5 -20.70 5.19 -62.61
N GLY A 6 -19.95 4.47 -61.77
CA GLY A 6 -20.37 3.20 -61.17
C GLY A 6 -20.71 3.38 -59.68
N LYS A 7 -22.00 3.47 -59.35
CA LYS A 7 -22.52 3.44 -57.98
C LYS A 7 -22.37 2.03 -57.39
N LEU A 8 -21.62 1.87 -56.29
CA LEU A 8 -21.73 0.67 -55.45
C LEU A 8 -23.03 0.73 -54.62
N ARG A 9 -23.69 -0.44 -54.50
CA ARG A 9 -25.03 -0.65 -53.91
C ARG A 9 -25.06 -0.55 -52.37
N PRO A 10 -26.24 -0.35 -51.73
CA PRO A 10 -26.37 0.09 -50.35
C PRO A 10 -26.17 -0.93 -49.20
N PRO A 11 -26.10 -2.28 -49.37
CA PRO A 11 -26.11 -3.15 -48.19
C PRO A 11 -24.73 -3.32 -47.53
N PHE A 12 -23.64 -2.96 -48.21
CA PHE A 12 -22.27 -3.15 -47.69
C PHE A 12 -21.77 -2.00 -46.78
N ARG A 13 -22.35 -0.79 -46.90
CA ARG A 13 -22.04 0.31 -45.96
C ARG A 13 -22.74 0.12 -44.61
N LEU A 14 -23.93 -0.49 -44.60
CA LEU A 14 -24.67 -0.73 -43.35
C LEU A 14 -24.04 -1.87 -42.53
N LEU A 15 -23.49 -2.90 -43.19
CA LEU A 15 -22.83 -4.01 -42.50
C LEU A 15 -21.47 -3.60 -41.89
N LEU A 16 -20.70 -2.73 -42.56
CA LEU A 16 -19.46 -2.17 -41.99
C LEU A 16 -19.72 -1.12 -40.90
N LEU A 17 -20.83 -0.37 -40.95
CA LEU A 17 -21.25 0.52 -39.86
C LEU A 17 -21.77 -0.26 -38.63
N LEU A 18 -22.39 -1.43 -38.85
CA LEU A 18 -22.83 -2.32 -37.75
C LEU A 18 -21.67 -3.15 -37.16
N LEU A 19 -20.63 -3.49 -37.94
CA LEU A 19 -19.43 -4.15 -37.43
C LEU A 19 -18.43 -3.17 -36.77
N ALA A 20 -18.42 -1.90 -37.17
CA ALA A 20 -17.69 -0.84 -36.46
C ALA A 20 -18.37 -0.41 -35.16
N ALA A 21 -19.69 -0.64 -35.02
CA ALA A 21 -20.42 -0.46 -33.77
C ALA A 21 -20.26 -1.64 -32.78
N ALA A 22 -19.67 -2.76 -33.21
CA ALA A 22 -19.51 -3.97 -32.39
C ALA A 22 -18.05 -4.26 -31.98
N VAL A 23 -17.08 -3.43 -32.40
CA VAL A 23 -15.67 -3.56 -31.98
C VAL A 23 -15.10 -2.18 -31.65
N ALA A 24 -15.66 -1.55 -30.63
CA ALA A 24 -15.05 -0.52 -29.79
C ALA A 24 -16.02 -0.17 -28.65
N ARG A 25 -16.13 -1.03 -27.63
CA ARG A 25 -16.51 -0.52 -26.30
C ARG A 25 -15.26 0.16 -25.74
N SER A 26 -15.09 1.45 -26.04
CA SER A 26 -14.19 2.29 -25.25
C SER A 26 -14.81 2.39 -23.86
N VAL A 27 -14.12 1.87 -22.84
CA VAL A 27 -14.42 2.21 -21.45
C VAL A 27 -13.84 3.61 -21.24
N ASP A 28 -14.60 4.64 -21.58
CA ASP A 28 -14.21 6.03 -21.35
C ASP A 28 -14.63 6.41 -19.92
N GLY A 29 -13.67 6.69 -19.04
CA GLY A 29 -13.92 7.13 -17.67
C GLY A 29 -14.70 8.44 -17.61
N VAL A 30 -15.38 8.70 -16.50
CA VAL A 30 -16.14 9.94 -16.28
C VAL A 30 -15.16 11.07 -15.98
N GLU A 31 -15.14 12.06 -16.87
CA GLU A 31 -14.23 13.20 -16.77
C GLU A 31 -14.48 14.08 -15.53
N LEU A 32 -13.40 14.70 -15.04
CA LEU A 32 -13.44 15.59 -13.89
C LEU A 32 -13.96 16.97 -14.30
N THR A 33 -15.00 17.44 -13.62
CA THR A 33 -15.46 18.84 -13.71
C THR A 33 -14.88 19.63 -12.54
N LEU A 34 -13.99 20.58 -12.83
CA LEU A 34 -13.47 21.52 -11.82
C LEU A 34 -14.41 22.70 -11.66
N LEU A 35 -14.78 23.02 -10.42
CA LEU A 35 -15.62 24.16 -10.10
C LEU A 35 -14.76 25.40 -9.86
N THR A 36 -14.16 25.94 -10.92
CA THR A 36 -13.21 27.07 -10.84
C THR A 36 -13.82 28.32 -10.20
N GLY A 37 -15.11 28.60 -10.44
CA GLY A 37 -15.85 29.69 -9.81
C GLY A 37 -16.09 29.53 -8.30
N ALA A 38 -15.86 28.34 -7.73
CA ALA A 38 -15.96 28.12 -6.29
C ALA A 38 -14.89 28.86 -5.49
N ARG A 39 -13.74 29.17 -6.13
CA ARG A 39 -12.63 29.89 -5.49
C ARG A 39 -13.05 31.28 -5.01
N GLU A 40 -13.93 31.96 -5.73
CA GLU A 40 -14.47 33.27 -5.36
C GLU A 40 -15.32 33.21 -4.07
N LYS A 41 -15.88 32.04 -3.77
CA LYS A 41 -16.64 31.77 -2.54
C LYS A 41 -15.74 31.21 -1.43
N GLY A 42 -14.43 31.11 -1.67
CA GLY A 42 -13.46 30.51 -0.74
C GLY A 42 -13.53 28.98 -0.66
N ALA A 43 -14.22 28.32 -1.58
CA ALA A 43 -14.28 26.86 -1.67
C ALA A 43 -13.10 26.35 -2.51
N VAL A 44 -12.07 25.85 -1.82
CA VAL A 44 -10.81 25.36 -2.38
C VAL A 44 -10.30 24.13 -1.63
N CYS A 45 -9.57 23.25 -2.30
CA CYS A 45 -8.86 22.14 -1.66
C CYS A 45 -7.74 22.64 -0.73
N LEU A 46 -7.13 21.73 0.05
CA LEU A 46 -6.04 22.04 0.99
C LEU A 46 -4.93 22.94 0.40
N ASP A 47 -4.56 22.74 -0.87
CA ASP A 47 -3.52 23.53 -1.57
C ASP A 47 -4.03 24.82 -2.26
N GLY A 48 -5.31 25.15 -2.11
CA GLY A 48 -5.95 26.32 -2.73
C GLY A 48 -6.47 26.07 -4.16
N SER A 49 -6.32 24.87 -4.73
CA SER A 49 -6.89 24.51 -6.02
C SER A 49 -8.43 24.38 -5.97
N PRO A 50 -9.17 24.56 -7.08
CA PRO A 50 -10.62 24.45 -7.07
C PRO A 50 -11.06 23.00 -6.80
N PRO A 51 -12.20 22.77 -6.11
CA PRO A 51 -12.77 21.44 -5.95
C PRO A 51 -13.32 20.90 -7.28
N GLY A 52 -13.60 19.60 -7.33
CA GLY A 52 -14.17 18.98 -8.52
C GLY A 52 -15.09 17.80 -8.22
N TYR A 53 -15.91 17.46 -9.21
CA TYR A 53 -16.82 16.31 -9.19
C TYR A 53 -16.89 15.67 -10.58
N HIS A 54 -17.35 14.44 -10.61
CA HIS A 54 -17.65 13.68 -11.83
C HIS A 54 -19.18 13.57 -11.93
N LEU A 55 -19.74 13.75 -13.13
CA LEU A 55 -21.18 13.67 -13.37
C LEU A 55 -21.47 12.88 -14.64
N GLN A 56 -22.27 11.83 -14.49
CA GLN A 56 -22.90 11.13 -15.60
C GLN A 56 -24.41 11.34 -15.54
N ARG A 57 -24.99 11.85 -16.64
CA ARG A 57 -26.42 12.18 -16.70
C ARG A 57 -27.30 10.93 -16.73
N GLY A 58 -28.45 11.05 -16.07
CA GLY A 58 -29.50 10.06 -16.12
C GLY A 58 -30.26 10.08 -17.45
N PHE A 59 -31.04 9.05 -17.71
CA PHE A 59 -31.82 8.90 -18.94
C PHE A 59 -33.15 8.18 -18.67
N GLY A 60 -34.12 8.40 -19.56
CA GLY A 60 -35.44 7.78 -19.44
C GLY A 60 -36.12 8.13 -18.11
N SER A 61 -36.65 7.13 -17.41
CA SER A 61 -37.32 7.33 -16.12
C SER A 61 -36.43 7.91 -15.02
N GLY A 62 -35.10 7.75 -15.12
CA GLY A 62 -34.13 8.24 -14.13
C GLY A 62 -33.58 9.65 -14.41
N GLU A 63 -34.04 10.34 -15.46
CA GLU A 63 -33.55 11.68 -15.83
C GLU A 63 -33.74 12.74 -14.73
N HIS A 64 -34.73 12.55 -13.87
CA HIS A 64 -35.04 13.40 -12.71
C HIS A 64 -34.72 12.74 -11.37
N SER A 65 -33.96 11.65 -11.38
CA SER A 65 -33.51 10.95 -10.18
C SER A 65 -32.00 11.12 -10.02
N TRP A 66 -31.52 11.28 -8.80
CA TRP A 66 -30.15 11.70 -8.51
C TRP A 66 -29.49 10.86 -7.43
N PHE A 67 -28.27 10.42 -7.69
CA PHE A 67 -27.40 9.75 -6.74
C PHE A 67 -26.11 10.56 -6.59
N ILE A 68 -25.85 11.06 -5.39
CA ILE A 68 -24.67 11.87 -5.06
C ILE A 68 -23.80 11.08 -4.09
N HIS A 69 -22.57 10.76 -4.48
CA HIS A 69 -21.64 10.02 -3.66
C HIS A 69 -20.43 10.88 -3.28
N LEU A 70 -20.15 10.95 -1.97
CA LEU A 70 -19.00 11.64 -1.39
C LEU A 70 -17.82 10.68 -1.26
N GLN A 71 -16.70 11.01 -1.88
CA GLN A 71 -15.47 10.23 -1.76
C GLN A 71 -14.98 10.16 -0.30
N GLY A 72 -14.50 8.99 0.12
CA GLY A 72 -13.83 8.78 1.42
C GLY A 72 -12.32 8.98 1.37
N GLY A 73 -11.63 8.59 2.45
CA GLY A 73 -10.15 8.56 2.47
C GLY A 73 -9.52 9.22 3.68
N ALA A 74 -9.96 8.90 4.90
CA ALA A 74 -9.37 9.38 6.16
C ALA A 74 -9.49 10.89 6.45
N TRP A 75 -8.88 11.32 7.54
CA TRP A 75 -8.73 12.72 7.94
C TRP A 75 -7.25 13.10 8.00
N CYS A 76 -6.98 14.40 8.07
CA CYS A 76 -5.69 14.90 8.56
C CYS A 76 -5.96 15.76 9.81
N ASN A 77 -5.28 15.46 10.91
CA ASN A 77 -5.57 16.03 12.23
C ASN A 77 -4.38 16.82 12.81
N THR A 78 -3.30 16.99 12.04
CA THR A 78 -2.14 17.84 12.35
C THR A 78 -1.72 18.66 11.12
N ILE A 79 -1.01 19.77 11.33
CA ILE A 79 -0.46 20.60 10.23
C ILE A 79 0.43 19.77 9.30
N GLU A 80 1.28 18.91 9.88
CA GLU A 80 2.19 18.06 9.12
C GLU A 80 1.43 17.05 8.23
N ASP A 81 0.40 16.40 8.80
CA ASP A 81 -0.42 15.46 8.04
C ASP A 81 -1.16 16.15 6.89
N CYS A 82 -1.74 17.33 7.16
CA CYS A 82 -2.45 18.10 6.15
C CYS A 82 -1.51 18.68 5.09
N SER A 83 -0.29 19.07 5.46
CA SER A 83 0.77 19.53 4.56
C SER A 83 1.17 18.44 3.57
N ARG A 84 1.43 17.22 4.06
CA ARG A 84 1.69 16.05 3.20
C ARG A 84 0.50 15.75 2.28
N ARG A 85 -0.72 15.82 2.84
CA ARG A 85 -1.95 15.50 2.11
C ARG A 85 -2.24 16.47 0.96
N LYS A 86 -1.87 17.76 1.08
CA LYS A 86 -2.02 18.78 0.02
C LYS A 86 -1.29 18.41 -1.28
N MET A 87 -0.27 17.57 -1.21
CA MET A 87 0.53 17.08 -2.34
C MET A 87 -0.05 15.82 -3.02
N SER A 88 -1.31 15.50 -2.77
CA SER A 88 -1.99 14.32 -3.30
C SER A 88 -3.38 14.66 -3.87
N ALA A 89 -4.04 13.67 -4.50
CA ALA A 89 -5.41 13.82 -4.98
C ALA A 89 -6.43 14.06 -3.84
N TYR A 90 -6.05 13.79 -2.59
CA TYR A 90 -6.85 14.03 -1.38
C TYR A 90 -6.64 15.42 -0.75
N GLY A 91 -5.85 16.28 -1.39
CA GLY A 91 -5.63 17.66 -0.95
C GLY A 91 -5.43 18.66 -2.09
N SER A 92 -5.37 18.21 -3.34
CA SER A 92 -5.26 19.10 -4.50
C SER A 92 -5.88 18.49 -5.76
N SER A 93 -6.68 19.29 -6.46
CA SER A 93 -7.28 18.90 -7.73
C SER A 93 -6.28 18.79 -8.88
N LYS A 94 -5.03 19.26 -8.70
CA LYS A 94 -3.93 19.07 -9.67
C LYS A 94 -3.59 17.59 -9.90
N PHE A 95 -3.90 16.74 -8.92
CA PHE A 95 -3.65 15.30 -8.96
C PHE A 95 -4.91 14.47 -9.26
N MET A 96 -6.08 15.11 -9.40
CA MET A 96 -7.32 14.42 -9.71
C MET A 96 -7.39 14.02 -11.19
N ARG A 97 -7.94 12.84 -11.46
CA ARG A 97 -8.09 12.23 -12.79
C ARG A 97 -9.53 11.73 -12.99
N ALA A 98 -9.88 11.43 -14.24
CA ALA A 98 -11.13 10.74 -14.58
C ALA A 98 -11.24 9.41 -13.80
N VAL A 99 -12.48 9.02 -13.49
CA VAL A 99 -12.78 7.83 -12.69
C VAL A 99 -13.78 6.94 -13.42
N GLU A 100 -13.68 5.64 -13.20
CA GLU A 100 -14.72 4.71 -13.63
C GLU A 100 -15.87 4.67 -12.62
N PHE A 101 -17.09 4.51 -13.09
CA PHE A 101 -18.29 4.40 -12.25
C PHE A 101 -18.71 2.93 -12.16
N ASN A 102 -18.57 2.35 -10.97
CA ASN A 102 -18.88 0.95 -10.66
C ASN A 102 -19.93 0.85 -9.54
N GLY A 103 -20.40 -0.37 -9.24
CA GLY A 103 -21.39 -0.67 -8.21
C GLY A 103 -22.67 0.15 -8.42
N ILE A 104 -23.11 0.84 -7.37
CA ILE A 104 -24.29 1.72 -7.40
C ILE A 104 -24.15 2.92 -8.35
N LEU A 105 -22.92 3.27 -8.77
CA LEU A 105 -22.66 4.31 -9.77
C LEU A 105 -22.65 3.74 -11.20
N SER A 106 -22.63 2.42 -11.39
CA SER A 106 -22.59 1.81 -12.72
C SER A 106 -23.82 2.15 -13.55
N ASN A 107 -23.64 2.30 -14.87
CA ASN A 107 -24.73 2.44 -15.85
C ASN A 107 -25.15 1.14 -16.51
N ASP A 108 -24.53 0.03 -16.12
CA ASP A 108 -24.97 -1.29 -16.51
C ASP A 108 -26.22 -1.66 -15.70
N GLN A 109 -27.34 -1.84 -16.40
CA GLN A 109 -28.60 -2.25 -15.78
C GLN A 109 -28.52 -3.63 -15.14
N GLN A 110 -27.62 -4.51 -15.59
CA GLN A 110 -27.46 -5.84 -14.98
C GLN A 110 -26.76 -5.74 -13.62
N LEU A 111 -25.82 -4.80 -13.47
CA LEU A 111 -25.11 -4.55 -12.22
C LEU A 111 -25.90 -3.62 -11.30
N ASN A 112 -26.62 -2.63 -11.84
CA ASN A 112 -27.30 -1.59 -11.08
C ASN A 112 -28.76 -1.42 -11.50
N SER A 113 -29.54 -2.48 -11.35
CA SER A 113 -30.92 -2.60 -11.87
C SER A 113 -31.84 -1.41 -11.60
N ASP A 114 -31.75 -0.82 -10.41
CA ASP A 114 -32.68 0.21 -9.95
C ASP A 114 -32.17 1.65 -10.16
N PHE A 115 -30.84 1.86 -10.16
CA PHE A 115 -30.23 3.20 -10.20
C PHE A 115 -29.40 3.46 -11.47
N TYR A 116 -29.24 2.48 -12.38
CA TYR A 116 -28.38 2.57 -13.57
C TYR A 116 -28.69 3.74 -14.52
N ASN A 117 -29.91 4.26 -14.49
CA ASN A 117 -30.35 5.34 -15.37
C ASN A 117 -30.52 6.69 -14.64
N TRP A 118 -30.08 6.79 -13.39
CA TRP A 118 -30.11 8.03 -12.62
C TRP A 118 -28.97 8.98 -13.01
N ASN A 119 -29.11 10.26 -12.65
CA ASN A 119 -27.96 11.16 -12.62
C ASN A 119 -27.03 10.73 -11.50
N ARG A 120 -25.78 10.41 -11.82
CA ARG A 120 -24.81 9.91 -10.84
C ARG A 120 -23.65 10.86 -10.73
N VAL A 121 -23.34 11.23 -9.50
CA VAL A 121 -22.32 12.22 -9.16
C VAL A 121 -21.34 11.61 -8.17
N PHE A 122 -20.05 11.77 -8.46
CA PHE A 122 -18.97 11.43 -7.52
C PHE A 122 -18.18 12.70 -7.18
N ILE A 123 -18.30 13.17 -5.94
CA ILE A 123 -17.66 14.40 -5.46
C ILE A 123 -16.30 14.05 -4.85
N ARG A 124 -15.24 14.72 -5.34
CA ARG A 124 -13.86 14.43 -4.91
C ARG A 124 -13.54 15.05 -3.56
N TYR A 125 -12.95 14.25 -2.69
CA TYR A 125 -12.61 14.64 -1.32
C TYR A 125 -11.21 15.26 -1.27
N CYS A 126 -11.12 16.53 -0.89
CA CYS A 126 -9.84 17.26 -0.87
C CYS A 126 -9.65 18.24 0.29
N ASP A 127 -10.50 18.16 1.33
CA ASP A 127 -10.45 19.04 2.50
C ASP A 127 -9.86 18.38 3.75
N GLY A 128 -9.93 17.05 3.87
CA GLY A 128 -9.36 16.34 5.02
C GLY A 128 -10.21 16.35 6.30
N ALA A 129 -11.45 16.84 6.25
CA ALA A 129 -12.40 16.90 7.37
C ALA A 129 -13.81 16.40 6.99
N SER A 130 -13.98 15.37 6.17
CA SER A 130 -15.34 14.90 5.78
C SER A 130 -16.25 16.02 5.28
N PHE A 131 -15.74 16.94 4.46
CA PHE A 131 -16.48 18.10 3.97
C PHE A 131 -17.04 19.01 5.09
N SER A 132 -16.37 19.12 6.24
CA SER A 132 -16.92 19.86 7.40
C SER A 132 -16.13 21.08 7.85
N GLY A 133 -14.84 21.16 7.50
CA GLY A 133 -13.96 22.26 7.95
C GLY A 133 -14.29 23.61 7.32
N ASP A 134 -14.09 24.69 8.08
CA ASP A 134 -14.02 26.06 7.58
C ASP A 134 -12.97 26.88 8.36
N GLY A 135 -11.72 26.50 8.16
CA GLY A 135 -10.54 27.09 8.79
C GLY A 135 -9.38 27.30 7.83
N GLU A 136 -8.33 27.94 8.31
CA GLU A 136 -7.05 28.11 7.62
C GLU A 136 -5.91 27.98 8.61
N ALA A 137 -4.78 27.47 8.15
CA ALA A 137 -3.54 27.46 8.92
C ALA A 137 -2.33 27.75 8.04
N GLN A 138 -1.24 28.19 8.68
CA GLN A 138 0.05 28.34 8.01
C GLN A 138 0.77 27.00 7.95
N ASP A 139 1.28 26.67 6.79
CA ASP A 139 2.11 25.49 6.56
C ASP A 139 3.58 25.79 6.87
N GLN A 140 4.38 24.74 7.05
CA GLN A 140 5.81 24.79 7.32
C GLN A 140 6.61 25.49 6.20
N ASP A 141 6.10 25.49 4.97
CA ASP A 141 6.69 26.17 3.81
C ASP A 141 6.22 27.63 3.63
N GLY A 142 5.41 28.15 4.56
CA GLY A 142 4.84 29.50 4.51
C GLY A 142 3.63 29.64 3.58
N SER A 143 3.16 28.55 2.97
CA SER A 143 1.88 28.54 2.25
C SER A 143 0.70 28.39 3.20
N THR A 144 -0.50 28.70 2.73
CA THR A 144 -1.73 28.54 3.51
C THR A 144 -2.36 27.18 3.22
N LEU A 145 -2.66 26.42 4.27
CA LEU A 145 -3.54 25.26 4.23
C LEU A 145 -4.99 25.72 4.36
N HIS A 146 -5.81 25.34 3.40
CA HIS A 146 -7.22 25.72 3.36
C HIS A 146 -8.14 24.57 3.76
N PHE A 147 -8.71 24.63 4.97
CA PHE A 147 -9.67 23.65 5.46
C PHE A 147 -11.09 24.09 5.09
N ARG A 148 -11.52 23.82 3.85
CA ARG A 148 -12.76 24.41 3.27
C ARG A 148 -13.83 23.37 2.94
N GLY A 149 -13.88 22.27 3.69
CA GLY A 149 -14.84 21.19 3.48
C GLY A 149 -16.29 21.66 3.37
N LEU A 150 -16.75 22.47 4.31
CA LEU A 150 -18.13 22.99 4.32
C LEU A 150 -18.41 23.83 3.06
N ARG A 151 -17.48 24.70 2.69
CA ARG A 151 -17.64 25.55 1.50
C ARG A 151 -17.60 24.72 0.21
N ILE A 152 -16.78 23.68 0.16
CA ILE A 152 -16.75 22.74 -0.97
C ILE A 152 -18.11 22.04 -1.10
N TRP A 153 -18.67 21.52 -0.01
CA TRP A 153 -20.01 20.93 0.02
C TRP A 153 -21.06 21.90 -0.54
N GLU A 154 -21.15 23.10 0.03
CA GLU A 154 -22.13 24.10 -0.41
C GLU A 154 -21.95 24.49 -1.88
N ALA A 155 -20.71 24.71 -2.33
CA ALA A 155 -20.42 25.12 -3.69
C ALA A 155 -20.82 24.03 -4.70
N VAL A 156 -20.46 22.78 -4.42
CA VAL A 156 -20.76 21.65 -5.33
C VAL A 156 -22.26 21.34 -5.31
N ILE A 157 -22.93 21.30 -4.17
CA ILE A 157 -24.37 21.05 -4.11
C ILE A 157 -25.16 22.16 -4.79
N ASN A 158 -24.82 23.43 -4.58
CA ASN A 158 -25.48 24.55 -5.27
C ASN A 158 -25.28 24.48 -6.80
N GLU A 159 -24.09 24.09 -7.26
CA GLU A 159 -23.83 23.82 -8.68
C GLU A 159 -24.75 22.72 -9.22
N LEU A 160 -24.89 21.61 -8.49
CA LEU A 160 -25.76 20.50 -8.88
C LEU A 160 -27.25 20.89 -8.86
N MET A 161 -27.68 21.70 -7.89
CA MET A 161 -29.03 22.28 -7.84
C MET A 161 -29.32 23.09 -9.11
N GLY A 162 -28.38 23.92 -9.54
CA GLY A 162 -28.47 24.65 -10.81
C GLY A 162 -28.42 23.75 -12.06
N LYS A 163 -27.90 22.52 -11.94
CA LYS A 163 -27.82 21.53 -13.01
C LYS A 163 -29.01 20.55 -13.07
N GLY A 164 -30.04 20.77 -12.26
CA GLY A 164 -31.30 20.00 -12.30
C GLY A 164 -31.60 19.18 -11.06
N LEU A 165 -30.69 19.14 -10.06
CA LEU A 165 -30.98 18.50 -8.78
C LEU A 165 -32.15 19.18 -8.07
N ALA A 166 -32.31 20.50 -8.20
CA ALA A 166 -33.42 21.25 -7.59
C ALA A 166 -34.82 20.78 -8.05
N THR A 167 -34.89 20.13 -9.20
CA THR A 167 -36.11 19.57 -9.80
C THR A 167 -36.19 18.05 -9.69
N ALA A 168 -35.34 17.45 -8.86
CA ALA A 168 -35.33 16.01 -8.68
C ALA A 168 -36.66 15.52 -8.11
N LYS A 169 -37.11 14.36 -8.58
CA LYS A 169 -38.24 13.62 -7.97
C LYS A 169 -37.74 12.69 -6.87
N GLN A 170 -36.49 12.25 -7.00
CA GLN A 170 -35.84 11.26 -6.17
C GLN A 170 -34.37 11.63 -6.02
N ALA A 171 -33.85 11.57 -4.79
CA ALA A 171 -32.46 11.90 -4.54
C ALA A 171 -31.88 11.04 -3.43
N ILE A 172 -30.64 10.58 -3.60
CA ILE A 172 -29.87 9.88 -2.57
C ILE A 172 -28.56 10.62 -2.35
N LEU A 173 -28.27 10.98 -1.10
CA LEU A 173 -26.95 11.41 -0.65
C LEU A 173 -26.23 10.21 -0.03
N SER A 174 -25.07 9.84 -0.55
CA SER A 174 -24.26 8.73 -0.10
C SER A 174 -22.79 9.13 0.01
N GLY A 175 -21.97 8.27 0.57
CA GLY A 175 -20.52 8.37 0.59
C GLY A 175 -19.93 7.21 1.37
N CYS A 176 -18.66 6.87 1.13
CA CYS A 176 -17.98 5.82 1.89
C CYS A 176 -16.95 6.36 2.91
N SER A 177 -16.79 5.70 4.07
CA SER A 177 -15.74 6.02 5.06
C SER A 177 -15.90 7.46 5.57
N ALA A 178 -14.85 8.29 5.46
CA ALA A 178 -14.95 9.74 5.73
C ALA A 178 -16.05 10.44 4.91
N GLY A 179 -16.37 9.95 3.70
CA GLY A 179 -17.49 10.42 2.89
C GLY A 179 -18.85 9.93 3.39
N GLY A 180 -18.90 8.76 4.05
CA GLY A 180 -20.09 8.28 4.76
C GLY A 180 -20.39 9.12 6.00
N LEU A 181 -19.37 9.48 6.77
CA LEU A 181 -19.51 10.46 7.85
C LEU A 181 -20.01 11.81 7.30
N ALA A 182 -19.46 12.26 6.17
CA ALA A 182 -19.92 13.48 5.51
C ALA A 182 -21.39 13.40 5.09
N ALA A 183 -21.85 12.25 4.59
CA ALA A 183 -23.24 12.03 4.24
C ALA A 183 -24.17 12.16 5.46
N LEU A 184 -23.73 11.69 6.65
CA LEU A 184 -24.46 11.92 7.89
C LEU A 184 -24.48 13.40 8.30
N LEU A 185 -23.31 14.06 8.29
CA LEU A 185 -23.15 15.47 8.72
C LEU A 185 -24.05 16.40 7.91
N HIS A 186 -24.14 16.15 6.61
CA HIS A 186 -24.88 17.00 5.67
C HIS A 186 -26.28 16.49 5.33
N CYS A 187 -26.74 15.39 5.92
CA CYS A 187 -28.00 14.75 5.55
C CYS A 187 -29.21 15.68 5.73
N ASN A 188 -29.31 16.36 6.89
CA ASN A 188 -30.39 17.30 7.15
C ASN A 188 -30.35 18.50 6.20
N ASP A 189 -29.16 19.05 5.95
CA ASP A 189 -28.99 20.16 5.01
C ASP A 189 -29.46 19.74 3.62
N PHE A 190 -28.99 18.60 3.12
CA PHE A 190 -29.39 18.03 1.83
C PHE A 190 -30.90 17.82 1.74
N TYR A 191 -31.50 17.19 2.75
CA TYR A 191 -32.93 16.92 2.80
C TYR A 191 -33.76 18.21 2.83
N ALA A 192 -33.32 19.23 3.57
CA ALA A 192 -33.98 20.52 3.66
C ALA A 192 -33.98 21.32 2.34
N ARG A 193 -33.18 20.93 1.35
CA ARG A 193 -33.15 21.57 0.02
C ARG A 193 -34.32 21.14 -0.87
N PHE A 194 -35.08 20.14 -0.48
CA PHE A 194 -36.19 19.59 -1.26
C PHE A 194 -37.55 19.85 -0.60
N SER A 195 -38.61 19.85 -1.41
CA SER A 195 -39.98 19.83 -0.88
C SER A 195 -40.29 18.44 -0.30
N LYS A 196 -41.33 18.36 0.55
CA LYS A 196 -41.78 17.08 1.13
C LYS A 196 -42.30 16.06 0.11
N GLU A 197 -42.48 16.46 -1.15
CA GLU A 197 -42.93 15.58 -2.25
C GLU A 197 -41.77 14.81 -2.91
N VAL A 198 -40.53 15.28 -2.72
CA VAL A 198 -39.33 14.62 -3.26
C VAL A 198 -38.91 13.50 -2.33
N SER A 199 -38.68 12.30 -2.89
CA SER A 199 -38.12 11.19 -2.12
C SER A 199 -36.61 11.36 -1.96
N ALA A 200 -36.20 12.24 -1.06
CA ALA A 200 -34.81 12.47 -0.69
C ALA A 200 -34.44 11.60 0.52
N LYS A 201 -33.41 10.78 0.38
CA LYS A 201 -32.91 9.88 1.44
C LYS A 201 -31.37 9.96 1.54
N CYS A 202 -30.81 9.59 2.68
CA CYS A 202 -29.36 9.47 2.87
C CYS A 202 -28.94 8.00 2.98
N LEU A 203 -27.74 7.69 2.50
CA LEU A 203 -27.11 6.38 2.44
C LEU A 203 -25.61 6.48 2.82
N PRO A 204 -25.26 6.83 4.06
CA PRO A 204 -23.87 6.74 4.52
C PRO A 204 -23.40 5.28 4.50
N ASP A 205 -22.30 4.99 3.80
CA ASP A 205 -21.60 3.71 3.71
C ASP A 205 -20.31 3.77 4.56
N ALA A 206 -20.11 2.84 5.50
CA ALA A 206 -18.97 2.80 6.43
C ALA A 206 -18.68 4.15 7.12
N GLY A 207 -19.73 4.92 7.41
CA GLY A 207 -19.68 6.31 7.88
C GLY A 207 -19.85 6.51 9.38
N PHE A 208 -19.96 5.42 10.16
CA PHE A 208 -20.37 5.40 11.56
C PHE A 208 -19.30 4.66 12.37
N PHE A 209 -18.25 5.26 12.95
CA PHE A 209 -18.10 6.49 13.69
C PHE A 209 -18.29 6.36 15.25
N LEU A 210 -17.77 5.35 15.96
CA LEU A 210 -17.79 5.13 17.41
C LEU A 210 -16.63 5.82 18.16
N ASP A 211 -16.99 6.43 19.30
CA ASP A 211 -16.10 7.08 20.25
C ASP A 211 -15.88 6.20 21.47
N ILE A 212 -14.74 5.55 21.52
CA ILE A 212 -14.48 4.43 22.43
C ILE A 212 -12.98 4.27 22.65
N GLU A 213 -12.64 3.64 23.76
CA GLU A 213 -11.27 3.27 24.12
C GLU A 213 -10.84 2.01 23.36
N ASP A 214 -9.57 1.98 22.95
CA ASP A 214 -8.94 0.78 22.40
C ASP A 214 -8.33 -0.10 23.50
N LEU A 215 -7.65 -1.17 23.10
CA LEU A 215 -7.04 -2.12 24.04
C LEU A 215 -5.86 -1.59 24.84
N SER A 216 -5.33 -0.42 24.50
CA SER A 216 -4.37 0.30 25.33
C SER A 216 -5.04 1.24 26.35
N GLY A 217 -6.37 1.34 26.34
CA GLY A 217 -7.15 2.29 27.15
C GLY A 217 -7.20 3.71 26.56
N GLU A 218 -6.76 3.88 25.31
CA GLU A 218 -6.65 5.18 24.65
C GLU A 218 -7.83 5.42 23.71
N ARG A 219 -8.39 6.63 23.72
CA ARG A 219 -9.44 7.03 22.76
C ARG A 219 -8.81 7.54 21.48
N ARG A 220 -8.22 6.65 20.67
CA ARG A 220 -7.49 7.06 19.46
C ARG A 220 -8.37 7.77 18.42
N MET A 221 -9.58 7.28 18.20
CA MET A 221 -10.52 7.93 17.29
C MET A 221 -10.92 9.32 17.78
N TRP A 222 -11.07 9.46 19.11
CA TRP A 222 -11.26 10.76 19.74
C TRP A 222 -10.08 11.68 19.46
N SER A 223 -8.83 11.23 19.61
CA SER A 223 -7.66 12.06 19.30
C SER A 223 -7.62 12.51 17.83
N VAL A 224 -8.01 11.64 16.90
CA VAL A 224 -8.13 11.99 15.47
C VAL A 224 -9.23 13.03 15.25
N PHE A 225 -10.43 12.79 15.78
CA PHE A 225 -11.55 13.72 15.64
C PHE A 225 -11.30 15.03 16.37
N ASN A 226 -10.75 15.01 17.57
CA ASN A 226 -10.37 16.20 18.33
C ASN A 226 -9.38 17.06 17.54
N GLY A 227 -8.31 16.45 17.02
CA GLY A 227 -7.36 17.17 16.17
C GLY A 227 -8.02 17.72 14.91
N THR A 228 -8.87 16.94 14.23
CA THR A 228 -9.60 17.37 13.03
C THR A 228 -10.55 18.54 13.32
N VAL A 229 -11.37 18.39 14.36
CA VAL A 229 -12.43 19.31 14.78
C VAL A 229 -11.86 20.68 15.11
N HIS A 230 -10.80 20.71 15.91
CA HIS A 230 -10.19 21.95 16.37
C HIS A 230 -9.26 22.56 15.33
N LEU A 231 -8.46 21.75 14.61
CA LEU A 231 -7.56 22.26 13.58
C LEU A 231 -8.33 22.88 12.41
N GLN A 232 -9.42 22.22 11.99
CA GLN A 232 -10.13 22.56 10.76
C GLN A 232 -11.41 23.37 11.00
N ASN A 233 -11.72 23.70 12.25
CA ASN A 233 -12.90 24.49 12.64
C ASN A 233 -14.22 23.90 12.11
N VAL A 234 -14.52 22.65 12.45
CA VAL A 234 -15.70 21.93 11.92
C VAL A 234 -17.02 22.29 12.62
N THR A 235 -16.99 23.16 13.63
CA THR A 235 -18.14 23.46 14.51
C THR A 235 -19.41 23.90 13.76
N GLN A 236 -19.26 24.50 12.58
CA GLN A 236 -20.38 25.04 11.80
C GLN A 236 -21.35 23.97 11.28
N VAL A 237 -20.90 22.73 11.05
CA VAL A 237 -21.77 21.65 10.56
C VAL A 237 -22.41 20.83 11.69
N LEU A 238 -21.98 21.04 12.92
CA LEU A 238 -22.44 20.28 14.07
C LEU A 238 -23.77 20.83 14.60
N SER A 239 -24.58 19.96 15.20
CA SER A 239 -25.86 20.36 15.79
C SER A 239 -25.66 21.40 16.89
N LYS A 240 -26.35 22.54 16.77
CA LYS A 240 -26.34 23.60 17.80
C LYS A 240 -26.84 23.09 19.16
N ASP A 241 -27.79 22.17 19.15
CA ASP A 241 -28.34 21.57 20.37
C ASP A 241 -27.32 20.65 21.06
N CYS A 242 -26.46 20.01 20.28
CA CYS A 242 -25.34 19.23 20.80
C CYS A 242 -24.26 20.17 21.35
N LEU A 243 -23.84 21.17 20.58
CA LEU A 243 -22.80 22.13 20.97
C LEU A 243 -23.15 22.97 22.21
N ALA A 244 -24.44 23.17 22.48
CA ALA A 244 -24.89 23.83 23.71
C ALA A 244 -24.62 23.01 24.99
N LYS A 245 -24.31 21.71 24.85
CA LYS A 245 -24.28 20.74 25.96
C LYS A 245 -23.02 19.87 26.01
N LYS A 246 -22.29 19.73 24.89
CA LYS A 246 -21.21 18.77 24.70
C LYS A 246 -20.02 19.41 23.97
N ASP A 247 -18.86 18.80 24.09
CA ASP A 247 -17.67 19.20 23.35
C ASP A 247 -17.89 19.04 21.83
N PRO A 248 -17.37 19.94 20.97
CA PRO A 248 -17.45 19.79 19.52
C PRO A 248 -16.99 18.43 18.99
N THR A 249 -15.99 17.81 19.62
CA THR A 249 -15.50 16.49 19.25
C THR A 249 -16.57 15.42 19.48
N GLU A 250 -17.28 15.44 20.61
CA GLU A 250 -18.41 14.53 20.86
C GLU A 250 -19.49 14.69 19.79
N CYS A 251 -19.80 15.93 19.44
CA CYS A 251 -20.84 16.24 18.47
C CYS A 251 -20.48 15.83 17.03
N PHE A 252 -19.20 15.62 16.73
CA PHE A 252 -18.72 15.15 15.43
C PHE A 252 -18.83 13.62 15.29
N PHE A 253 -18.94 12.87 16.39
CA PHE A 253 -19.15 11.43 16.33
C PHE A 253 -20.59 11.07 15.88
N PRO A 254 -20.74 10.14 14.93
CA PRO A 254 -22.03 9.64 14.45
C PRO A 254 -23.05 9.27 15.52
N ALA A 255 -22.62 8.70 16.65
CA ALA A 255 -23.52 8.36 17.76
C ALA A 255 -24.29 9.58 18.32
N GLU A 256 -23.67 10.76 18.41
CA GLU A 256 -24.36 11.99 18.80
C GLU A 256 -25.06 12.65 17.62
N LEU A 257 -24.42 12.61 16.45
CA LEU A 257 -24.92 13.23 15.22
C LEU A 257 -26.31 12.71 14.83
N VAL A 258 -26.52 11.38 14.84
CA VAL A 258 -27.78 10.76 14.39
C VAL A 258 -28.99 11.15 15.24
N LYS A 259 -28.79 11.57 16.49
CA LYS A 259 -29.88 12.07 17.35
C LYS A 259 -30.53 13.34 16.80
N SER A 260 -29.78 14.08 15.97
CA SER A 260 -30.24 15.31 15.34
C SER A 260 -30.70 15.14 13.90
N ILE A 261 -30.52 13.95 13.30
CA ILE A 261 -30.92 13.69 11.91
C ILE A 261 -32.43 13.42 11.87
N THR A 262 -33.12 14.23 11.06
CA THR A 262 -34.57 14.15 10.84
C THR A 262 -34.93 13.60 9.45
N ALA A 263 -33.95 13.56 8.55
CA ALA A 263 -34.09 13.04 7.19
C ALA A 263 -34.11 11.50 7.17
N PRO A 264 -34.88 10.87 6.25
CA PRO A 264 -34.85 9.42 6.06
C PRO A 264 -33.44 8.95 5.69
N THR A 265 -32.87 8.03 6.47
CA THR A 265 -31.45 7.66 6.35
C THR A 265 -31.30 6.15 6.47
N LEU A 266 -30.70 5.49 5.48
CA LEU A 266 -30.25 4.10 5.57
C LEU A 266 -28.78 4.10 5.94
N ILE A 267 -28.43 3.61 7.13
CA ILE A 267 -27.03 3.47 7.52
C ILE A 267 -26.52 2.16 6.96
N LEU A 268 -25.62 2.26 5.98
CA LEU A 268 -24.80 1.15 5.55
C LEU A 268 -23.48 1.24 6.33
N ASN A 269 -23.25 0.33 7.24
CA ASN A 269 -22.00 0.28 7.99
C ASN A 269 -21.72 -1.17 8.28
N SER A 270 -20.48 -1.62 8.38
CA SER A 270 -20.25 -2.98 8.83
C SER A 270 -20.18 -3.02 10.37
N ALA A 271 -20.61 -4.11 11.03
CA ALA A 271 -20.66 -4.17 12.51
C ALA A 271 -19.26 -4.05 13.05
N TYR A 272 -18.37 -4.67 12.30
CA TYR A 272 -16.96 -4.45 12.33
C TYR A 272 -16.64 -3.48 11.19
N ASP A 273 -15.99 -2.35 11.40
CA ASP A 273 -15.55 -1.40 10.38
C ASP A 273 -14.04 -1.16 10.50
N SER A 274 -13.30 -1.47 9.42
CA SER A 274 -11.86 -1.28 9.19
C SER A 274 -11.21 0.07 9.55
N TRP A 275 -11.91 0.96 10.22
CA TRP A 275 -11.45 2.29 10.52
C TRP A 275 -11.74 2.72 11.97
N GLN A 276 -12.31 1.82 12.77
CA GLN A 276 -12.98 2.15 14.01
C GLN A 276 -12.67 1.19 15.15
N ASN A 277 -11.83 1.63 16.08
CA ASN A 277 -11.32 0.85 17.21
C ASN A 277 -12.38 0.51 18.26
N VAL A 278 -12.99 -0.67 18.23
CA VAL A 278 -13.79 -1.23 19.35
C VAL A 278 -13.09 -2.41 20.06
N ARG A 279 -12.56 -2.19 21.27
CA ARG A 279 -12.47 -3.26 22.30
C ARG A 279 -12.56 -2.71 23.74
N GLU A 280 -13.77 -2.86 24.30
CA GLU A 280 -14.20 -3.11 25.70
C GLU A 280 -13.97 -2.08 26.84
N VAL A 281 -14.81 -1.04 26.83
CA VAL A 281 -15.81 -0.67 27.88
C VAL A 281 -15.56 -1.09 29.35
N LEU A 282 -15.09 -0.15 30.19
CA LEU A 282 -15.79 0.48 31.33
C LEU A 282 -14.80 1.27 32.20
N SER A 283 -15.12 2.55 32.49
CA SER A 283 -14.38 3.37 33.46
C SER A 283 -14.50 2.82 34.89
N LYS A 284 -13.36 2.79 35.62
CA LYS A 284 -13.24 2.41 37.04
C LYS A 284 -14.16 3.22 37.96
N ASP A 285 -14.59 4.41 37.55
CA ASP A 285 -15.50 5.26 38.34
C ASP A 285 -16.98 4.84 38.25
N CYS A 286 -17.41 4.14 37.17
CA CYS A 286 -18.80 3.63 37.04
C CYS A 286 -19.01 2.36 37.89
N LEU A 287 -17.98 1.52 37.95
CA LEU A 287 -17.95 0.25 38.69
C LEU A 287 -18.00 0.42 40.22
N THR A 288 -17.79 1.64 40.73
CA THR A 288 -17.94 1.94 42.16
C THR A 288 -19.39 2.16 42.58
N LYS A 289 -20.34 2.30 41.64
CA LYS A 289 -21.70 2.80 41.92
C LYS A 289 -22.86 2.01 41.28
N LYS A 290 -22.64 1.16 40.27
CA LYS A 290 -23.70 0.46 39.50
C LYS A 290 -23.28 -0.95 39.03
N ASP A 291 -24.26 -1.78 38.64
CA ASP A 291 -24.03 -3.11 38.06
C ASP A 291 -23.32 -3.01 36.68
N PRO A 292 -22.36 -3.91 36.36
CA PRO A 292 -21.57 -3.88 35.13
C PRO A 292 -22.38 -3.81 33.83
N THR A 293 -23.61 -4.32 33.82
CA THR A 293 -24.45 -4.30 32.61
C THR A 293 -25.13 -2.96 32.36
N GLU A 294 -25.32 -2.10 33.37
CA GLU A 294 -26.01 -0.82 33.23
C GLU A 294 -25.14 0.30 32.65
N CYS A 295 -23.81 0.18 32.73
CA CYS A 295 -22.87 1.22 32.30
C CYS A 295 -22.55 1.17 30.78
N PHE A 296 -23.23 0.34 29.98
CA PHE A 296 -22.76 -0.09 28.65
C PHE A 296 -23.55 0.41 27.41
N PHE A 297 -24.76 0.96 27.51
CA PHE A 297 -25.71 0.80 26.37
C PHE A 297 -25.84 1.95 25.32
N PRO A 298 -25.71 1.62 24.01
CA PRO A 298 -26.38 2.28 22.86
C PRO A 298 -27.89 2.00 22.76
N ALA A 299 -28.43 1.09 23.59
CA ALA A 299 -29.86 0.78 23.62
C ALA A 299 -30.74 1.99 23.99
N GLU A 300 -30.19 3.06 24.57
CA GLU A 300 -30.88 4.35 24.76
C GLU A 300 -30.79 5.28 23.54
N LEU A 301 -29.77 5.12 22.71
CA LEU A 301 -29.46 5.96 21.54
C LEU A 301 -30.47 5.72 20.42
N VAL A 302 -30.72 4.44 20.09
CA VAL A 302 -31.59 4.02 19.00
C VAL A 302 -33.08 4.25 19.32
N LYS A 303 -33.42 4.31 20.62
CA LYS A 303 -34.75 4.73 21.10
C LYS A 303 -35.08 6.19 20.74
N SER A 304 -34.07 7.04 20.54
CA SER A 304 -34.23 8.47 20.21
C SER A 304 -34.27 8.80 18.72
N ILE A 305 -33.98 7.83 17.84
CA ILE A 305 -34.05 8.00 16.38
C ILE A 305 -35.51 7.84 15.93
N THR A 306 -36.09 8.93 15.42
CA THR A 306 -37.49 9.02 14.98
C THR A 306 -37.66 8.88 13.46
N ALA A 307 -36.59 9.00 12.67
CA ALA A 307 -36.62 8.86 11.22
C ALA A 307 -36.70 7.38 10.77
N PRO A 308 -37.36 7.06 9.63
CA PRO A 308 -37.32 5.73 9.02
C PRO A 308 -35.89 5.39 8.57
N THR A 309 -35.33 4.33 9.15
CA THR A 309 -33.93 3.94 8.95
C THR A 309 -33.85 2.46 8.58
N LEU A 310 -33.17 2.16 7.47
CA LEU A 310 -32.72 0.81 7.15
C LEU A 310 -31.26 0.68 7.61
N ILE A 311 -30.85 -0.47 8.16
CA ILE A 311 -29.46 -0.72 8.57
C ILE A 311 -28.95 -1.90 7.75
N LEU A 312 -28.00 -1.65 6.86
CA LEU A 312 -27.36 -2.68 6.02
C LEU A 312 -25.92 -2.88 6.55
N ASN A 313 -25.52 -4.10 6.89
CA ASN A 313 -24.32 -4.31 7.72
C ASN A 313 -23.67 -5.68 7.53
N SER A 314 -22.39 -5.89 7.83
CA SER A 314 -21.80 -7.23 7.93
C SER A 314 -21.49 -7.63 9.38
N ALA A 315 -21.62 -8.90 9.74
CA ALA A 315 -21.50 -9.47 11.07
C ALA A 315 -20.06 -9.82 11.43
N TYR A 316 -19.13 -9.85 10.47
CA TYR A 316 -17.70 -10.16 10.67
C TYR A 316 -16.85 -9.37 9.69
N ASP A 317 -16.31 -8.21 10.08
CA ASP A 317 -15.49 -7.38 9.19
C ASP A 317 -14.02 -7.34 9.51
N SER A 318 -13.31 -7.10 8.42
CA SER A 318 -11.95 -7.50 8.22
C SER A 318 -10.92 -6.88 9.10
N TRP A 319 -11.14 -5.63 9.45
CA TRP A 319 -10.09 -4.84 10.06
C TRP A 319 -10.48 -4.34 11.43
N GLN A 320 -11.77 -4.28 11.84
CA GLN A 320 -12.00 -4.35 13.30
C GLN A 320 -11.47 -5.66 13.85
N ILE A 321 -11.61 -6.76 13.13
CA ILE A 321 -10.94 -7.99 13.51
C ILE A 321 -9.41 -7.82 13.61
N GLN A 322 -8.75 -7.05 12.73
CA GLN A 322 -7.28 -6.87 12.72
C GLN A 322 -6.70 -5.76 13.59
N ASN A 323 -7.51 -4.78 14.00
CA ASN A 323 -7.07 -3.50 14.59
C ASN A 323 -7.95 -3.03 15.77
N ALA A 324 -9.09 -3.68 16.02
CA ALA A 324 -9.97 -3.44 17.17
C ALA A 324 -10.15 -4.67 18.08
N ILE A 325 -10.59 -5.83 17.56
CA ILE A 325 -10.79 -7.12 18.26
C ILE A 325 -9.52 -7.95 18.33
N ALA A 326 -8.61 -7.87 17.37
CA ALA A 326 -7.29 -8.48 17.50
C ALA A 326 -6.26 -7.54 16.90
N PRO A 327 -6.13 -6.32 17.48
CA PRO A 327 -5.21 -5.34 16.98
C PRO A 327 -3.82 -5.86 16.99
N ASP A 328 -3.01 -5.26 16.14
CA ASP A 328 -1.59 -5.27 16.36
C ASP A 328 -1.21 -4.49 17.65
N GLY A 329 -1.55 -5.04 18.82
CA GLY A 329 -0.86 -4.77 20.09
C GLY A 329 -1.24 -5.63 21.31
N SER A 330 -2.27 -6.49 21.24
CA SER A 330 -3.20 -6.51 22.37
C SER A 330 -3.55 -7.84 23.04
N PHE A 331 -3.13 -9.00 22.51
CA PHE A 331 -3.09 -10.26 23.26
C PHE A 331 -1.80 -11.06 22.99
N PRO A 332 -1.26 -11.79 24.00
CA PRO A 332 -0.05 -12.58 23.87
C PRO A 332 -0.36 -13.89 23.13
N GLY A 333 -0.08 -13.94 21.83
CA GLY A 333 -0.12 -15.19 21.04
C GLY A 333 -0.48 -15.01 19.56
N GLN A 334 0.20 -15.79 18.70
CA GLN A 334 -0.04 -15.92 17.26
C GLN A 334 -1.45 -16.45 16.89
N SER A 335 -2.31 -16.82 17.86
CA SER A 335 -3.55 -17.56 17.54
C SER A 335 -4.48 -16.80 16.62
N TRP A 336 -4.53 -15.46 16.71
CA TRP A 336 -5.47 -14.63 15.95
C TRP A 336 -4.96 -14.16 14.59
N SER A 337 -3.68 -14.32 14.22
CA SER A 337 -3.10 -13.67 13.03
C SER A 337 -3.65 -14.18 11.69
N SER A 338 -3.88 -15.50 11.58
CA SER A 338 -4.53 -16.09 10.40
C SER A 338 -6.05 -15.89 10.46
N CYS A 339 -6.65 -16.07 11.64
CA CYS A 339 -8.07 -15.82 11.92
C CYS A 339 -8.50 -14.39 11.58
N LYS A 340 -7.62 -13.42 11.84
CA LYS A 340 -7.90 -12.01 11.62
C LYS A 340 -7.70 -11.55 10.18
N THR A 341 -7.04 -12.34 9.33
CA THR A 341 -6.87 -12.03 7.90
C THR A 341 -7.85 -12.82 7.05
N ASP A 342 -8.28 -13.97 7.55
CA ASP A 342 -9.29 -14.83 6.98
C ASP A 342 -10.02 -15.56 8.11
N ILE A 343 -11.29 -15.25 8.29
CA ILE A 343 -12.13 -15.84 9.35
C ILE A 343 -12.18 -17.40 9.28
N ARG A 344 -11.87 -17.98 8.12
CA ARG A 344 -11.75 -19.44 7.91
C ARG A 344 -10.60 -20.08 8.70
N ASN A 345 -9.62 -19.29 9.10
CA ASN A 345 -8.47 -19.75 9.84
C ASN A 345 -8.64 -19.58 11.38
N CYS A 346 -9.83 -19.20 11.84
CA CYS A 346 -10.15 -19.08 13.27
C CYS A 346 -10.41 -20.42 13.95
N SER A 347 -9.86 -20.59 15.16
CA SER A 347 -10.27 -21.67 16.08
C SER A 347 -11.66 -21.41 16.67
N SER A 348 -12.32 -22.45 17.17
CA SER A 348 -13.67 -22.38 17.73
C SER A 348 -13.84 -21.36 18.86
N THR A 349 -12.81 -21.14 19.68
CA THR A 349 -12.80 -20.14 20.77
C THR A 349 -12.72 -18.71 20.26
N GLN A 350 -12.08 -18.49 19.11
CA GLN A 350 -11.92 -17.19 18.48
C GLN A 350 -13.19 -16.78 17.74
N ILE A 351 -13.79 -17.76 17.07
CA ILE A 351 -15.11 -17.61 16.48
C ILE A 351 -16.14 -17.24 17.56
N GLN A 352 -16.10 -17.85 18.76
CA GLN A 352 -16.99 -17.47 19.86
C GLN A 352 -16.87 -16.00 20.29
N VAL A 353 -15.68 -15.41 20.18
CA VAL A 353 -15.46 -13.98 20.49
C VAL A 353 -16.02 -13.08 19.39
N PHE A 354 -15.86 -13.45 18.11
CA PHE A 354 -16.52 -12.74 17.02
C PHE A 354 -18.05 -12.86 17.08
N ASN A 355 -18.56 -14.04 17.45
CA ASN A 355 -19.99 -14.25 17.69
C ASN A 355 -20.46 -13.43 18.89
N GLY A 356 -19.64 -13.26 19.93
CA GLY A 356 -19.95 -12.43 21.09
C GLY A 356 -20.17 -10.94 20.76
N PHE A 357 -19.30 -10.33 19.96
CA PHE A 357 -19.52 -8.95 19.54
C PHE A 357 -20.59 -8.83 18.46
N ARG A 358 -20.68 -9.77 17.50
CA ARG A 358 -21.84 -9.85 16.59
C ARG A 358 -23.13 -9.85 17.39
N ASN A 359 -23.23 -10.70 18.41
CA ASN A 359 -24.41 -10.82 19.25
C ASN A 359 -24.66 -9.53 20.03
N LYS A 360 -23.62 -8.81 20.48
CA LYS A 360 -23.80 -7.47 21.06
C LYS A 360 -24.25 -6.40 20.08
N PHE A 361 -23.73 -6.40 18.86
CA PHE A 361 -24.22 -5.53 17.80
C PHE A 361 -25.69 -5.84 17.46
N VAL A 362 -26.03 -7.13 17.30
CA VAL A 362 -27.39 -7.64 17.03
C VAL A 362 -28.37 -7.35 18.18
N ASP A 363 -27.99 -7.58 19.45
CA ASP A 363 -28.78 -7.25 20.65
C ASP A 363 -29.08 -5.74 20.72
N ASN A 364 -28.09 -4.90 20.37
CA ASN A 364 -28.21 -3.44 20.42
C ASN A 364 -29.15 -2.88 19.34
N ILE A 365 -29.28 -3.57 18.20
CA ILE A 365 -30.24 -3.24 17.15
C ILE A 365 -31.55 -4.04 17.28
N GLU A 366 -31.65 -4.97 18.23
CA GLU A 366 -32.86 -5.78 18.44
C GLU A 366 -34.07 -4.89 18.82
N VAL A 367 -33.81 -3.75 19.47
CA VAL A 367 -34.81 -2.73 19.81
C VAL A 367 -35.46 -2.05 18.59
N VAL A 368 -34.91 -2.22 17.38
CA VAL A 368 -35.52 -1.72 16.13
C VAL A 368 -36.22 -2.80 15.31
N LYS A 369 -36.10 -4.06 15.73
CA LYS A 369 -36.77 -5.20 15.08
C LYS A 369 -38.30 -5.06 15.12
N ASP A 370 -38.83 -4.42 16.16
CA ASP A 370 -40.28 -4.18 16.33
C ASP A 370 -40.78 -2.88 15.68
N LYS A 371 -39.90 -2.04 15.12
CA LYS A 371 -40.30 -0.80 14.44
C LYS A 371 -40.82 -1.11 13.03
N LYS A 372 -42.05 -0.69 12.73
CA LYS A 372 -42.80 -1.11 11.52
C LYS A 372 -42.25 -0.52 10.20
N ASP A 373 -41.58 0.62 10.26
CA ASP A 373 -41.08 1.38 9.08
C ASP A 373 -39.56 1.30 8.91
N TRP A 374 -38.91 0.37 9.60
CA TRP A 374 -37.47 0.16 9.63
C TRP A 374 -37.13 -1.18 9.03
N GLY A 375 -35.90 -1.33 8.53
CA GLY A 375 -35.41 -2.64 8.13
C GLY A 375 -33.91 -2.83 8.36
N LEU A 376 -33.47 -4.07 8.25
CA LEU A 376 -32.16 -4.60 8.58
C LEU A 376 -31.74 -5.54 7.44
N PHE A 377 -30.51 -5.45 6.98
CA PHE A 377 -29.90 -6.44 6.11
C PHE A 377 -28.46 -6.63 6.60
N ILE A 378 -28.23 -7.63 7.42
CA ILE A 378 -26.97 -7.78 8.15
C ILE A 378 -26.28 -9.05 7.70
N ASP A 379 -25.42 -8.96 6.67
CA ASP A 379 -24.62 -10.06 6.12
C ASP A 379 -23.54 -10.50 7.11
N SER A 380 -22.79 -11.58 6.85
CA SER A 380 -21.69 -12.05 7.70
C SER A 380 -20.33 -11.98 6.99
N CYS A 381 -20.17 -11.17 5.93
CA CYS A 381 -18.99 -11.15 5.07
C CYS A 381 -17.92 -10.10 5.44
N PHE A 382 -16.65 -10.44 5.25
CA PHE A 382 -15.49 -9.68 5.71
C PHE A 382 -15.07 -8.50 4.80
N THR A 383 -15.71 -7.31 4.92
CA THR A 383 -15.58 -6.19 3.92
C THR A 383 -15.78 -4.75 4.47
N HIS A 384 -15.10 -3.73 3.86
CA HIS A 384 -15.27 -2.28 4.11
C HIS A 384 -15.59 -1.53 2.80
N CYS A 385 -16.56 -0.60 2.82
CA CYS A 385 -17.21 0.00 1.62
C CYS A 385 -17.88 -1.06 0.73
N GLN A 386 -19.21 -1.07 0.62
CA GLN A 386 -19.92 -2.10 -0.16
C GLN A 386 -20.61 -1.58 -1.43
N THR A 387 -21.07 -0.33 -1.42
CA THR A 387 -21.85 0.24 -2.54
C THR A 387 -21.07 0.57 -3.82
N PRO A 388 -19.79 1.00 -3.79
CA PRO A 388 -19.11 1.43 -5.01
C PRO A 388 -18.43 0.30 -5.80
N PHE A 389 -18.51 -0.96 -5.35
CA PHE A 389 -17.83 -2.10 -5.98
C PHE A 389 -18.84 -3.10 -6.57
N ASP A 390 -18.67 -3.46 -7.84
CA ASP A 390 -19.54 -4.43 -8.53
C ASP A 390 -19.64 -5.76 -7.78
N ILE A 391 -18.51 -6.22 -7.21
CA ILE A 391 -18.39 -7.52 -6.56
C ILE A 391 -19.28 -7.65 -5.32
N SER A 392 -19.32 -6.63 -4.45
CA SER A 392 -20.16 -6.60 -3.25
C SER A 392 -21.57 -6.11 -3.54
N TRP A 393 -21.74 -5.23 -4.54
CA TRP A 393 -23.02 -4.61 -4.87
C TRP A 393 -24.03 -5.60 -5.48
N ASN A 394 -23.65 -6.24 -6.59
CA ASN A 394 -24.54 -7.12 -7.35
C ASN A 394 -23.76 -8.02 -8.32
N SER A 395 -23.30 -9.15 -7.79
CA SER A 395 -22.55 -10.16 -8.55
C SER A 395 -22.81 -11.55 -7.96
N GLN A 396 -22.29 -12.61 -8.58
CA GLN A 396 -22.32 -13.96 -8.00
C GLN A 396 -21.58 -14.06 -6.65
N ALA A 397 -20.74 -13.07 -6.33
CA ALA A 397 -19.98 -12.95 -5.09
C ALA A 397 -20.60 -11.95 -4.09
N SER A 398 -21.71 -11.29 -4.43
CA SER A 398 -22.39 -10.34 -3.55
C SER A 398 -23.01 -11.08 -2.35
N PRO A 399 -23.01 -10.49 -1.13
CA PRO A 399 -23.73 -11.05 -0.01
C PRO A 399 -25.23 -11.18 -0.31
N VAL A 400 -25.81 -12.37 -0.03
CA VAL A 400 -27.23 -12.67 -0.29
C VAL A 400 -27.93 -13.10 1.00
N LEU A 401 -28.93 -12.33 1.43
CA LEU A 401 -29.81 -12.67 2.56
C LEU A 401 -31.27 -12.67 2.13
N GLY A 402 -32.05 -13.62 2.63
CA GLY A 402 -33.46 -13.74 2.25
C GLY A 402 -33.66 -13.87 0.72
N ASN A 403 -32.68 -14.45 0.01
CA ASN A 403 -32.61 -14.53 -1.46
C ASN A 403 -32.55 -13.16 -2.18
N LYS A 404 -31.97 -12.15 -1.52
CA LYS A 404 -31.71 -10.81 -2.08
C LYS A 404 -30.25 -10.42 -1.89
N THR A 405 -29.66 -9.87 -2.94
CA THR A 405 -28.36 -9.17 -2.93
C THR A 405 -28.48 -7.82 -2.22
N VAL A 406 -27.32 -7.20 -1.94
CA VAL A 406 -27.25 -5.82 -1.42
C VAL A 406 -28.02 -4.84 -2.32
N ALA A 407 -27.85 -4.92 -3.64
CA ALA A 407 -28.56 -4.07 -4.59
C ALA A 407 -30.09 -4.24 -4.52
N GLU A 408 -30.58 -5.48 -4.45
CA GLU A 408 -32.02 -5.77 -4.36
C GLU A 408 -32.62 -5.27 -3.04
N ALA A 409 -31.90 -5.43 -1.92
CA ALA A 409 -32.34 -4.97 -0.61
C ALA A 409 -32.42 -3.44 -0.51
N ILE A 410 -31.40 -2.72 -1.00
CA ILE A 410 -31.42 -1.26 -1.02
C ILE A 410 -32.51 -0.75 -1.97
N GLY A 411 -32.67 -1.37 -3.14
CA GLY A 411 -33.74 -1.03 -4.07
C GLY A 411 -35.11 -1.21 -3.45
N ASP A 412 -35.36 -2.35 -2.80
CA ASP A 412 -36.64 -2.63 -2.15
C ASP A 412 -36.97 -1.66 -1.02
N TRP A 413 -35.97 -1.25 -0.24
CA TRP A 413 -36.16 -0.22 0.79
C TRP A 413 -36.41 1.15 0.18
N TYR A 414 -35.61 1.54 -0.81
CA TYR A 414 -35.69 2.87 -1.39
C TYR A 414 -37.04 3.09 -2.07
N PHE A 415 -37.48 2.10 -2.85
CA PHE A 415 -38.76 2.11 -3.59
C PHE A 415 -39.94 1.56 -2.78
N GLU A 416 -39.73 1.22 -1.50
CA GLU A 416 -40.77 0.69 -0.60
C GLU A 416 -41.46 -0.56 -1.17
N ARG A 417 -40.74 -1.38 -1.95
CA ARG A 417 -41.23 -2.65 -2.52
C ARG A 417 -41.35 -3.74 -1.45
N SER A 418 -40.65 -3.61 -0.33
CA SER A 418 -40.72 -4.51 0.83
C SER A 418 -40.64 -3.73 2.14
N TYR A 419 -41.65 -3.87 2.99
CA TYR A 419 -41.68 -3.27 4.34
C TYR A 419 -40.92 -4.08 5.39
N GLU A 420 -40.54 -5.32 5.05
CA GLU A 420 -39.84 -6.26 5.95
C GLU A 420 -38.52 -6.72 5.31
N VAL A 421 -37.64 -5.79 4.94
CA VAL A 421 -36.23 -6.17 4.76
C VAL A 421 -35.66 -6.22 6.17
N LYS A 422 -35.78 -7.35 6.90
CA LYS A 422 -35.27 -7.52 8.27
C LYS A 422 -34.49 -8.83 8.38
N GLU A 423 -33.45 -8.92 7.59
CA GLU A 423 -32.60 -10.08 7.46
C GLU A 423 -31.32 -9.88 8.28
N ILE A 424 -30.99 -10.84 9.12
CA ILE A 424 -29.71 -10.90 9.85
C ILE A 424 -29.16 -12.30 9.60
N ASP A 425 -27.96 -12.38 9.03
CA ASP A 425 -27.31 -13.62 8.66
C ASP A 425 -26.87 -14.43 9.89
N CYS A 426 -26.64 -15.72 9.73
CA CYS A 426 -26.25 -16.62 10.83
C CYS A 426 -24.86 -16.32 11.40
N GLU A 427 -24.60 -16.85 12.60
CA GLU A 427 -23.25 -16.87 13.16
C GLU A 427 -22.30 -17.74 12.31
N TYR A 428 -21.03 -17.34 12.23
CA TYR A 428 -19.94 -18.10 11.59
C TYR A 428 -19.33 -19.12 12.58
N PRO A 429 -18.81 -20.29 12.12
CA PRO A 429 -19.17 -20.92 10.86
C PRO A 429 -20.60 -21.47 10.99
N GLU A 430 -21.31 -21.60 9.87
CA GLU A 430 -22.66 -22.17 9.86
C GLU A 430 -22.63 -23.58 10.50
N THR A 431 -23.18 -23.72 11.71
CA THR A 431 -23.14 -24.99 12.47
C THR A 431 -24.39 -25.83 12.29
N ASP A 432 -25.34 -25.41 11.47
CA ASP A 432 -26.50 -26.23 11.13
C ASP A 432 -27.13 -25.75 9.81
N HIS A 433 -27.14 -26.59 8.77
CA HIS A 433 -28.41 -27.18 8.34
C HIS A 433 -28.30 -28.25 7.23
N PRO A 434 -29.25 -29.21 7.25
CA PRO A 434 -29.35 -30.31 6.30
C PRO A 434 -29.77 -29.82 4.91
N VAL A 435 -29.16 -30.43 3.90
CA VAL A 435 -29.69 -30.68 2.54
C VAL A 435 -30.91 -29.81 2.18
N HIS A 436 -30.72 -28.59 1.63
CA HIS A 436 -31.61 -27.96 0.63
C HIS A 436 -31.28 -26.51 0.20
N HIS A 437 -30.22 -25.86 0.68
CA HIS A 437 -29.80 -24.55 0.15
C HIS A 437 -28.34 -24.59 -0.37
N PRO A 438 -28.04 -24.00 -1.54
CA PRO A 438 -26.66 -23.91 -2.03
C PRO A 438 -25.83 -23.01 -1.10
N PRO A 439 -24.51 -23.24 -0.97
CA PRO A 439 -23.65 -22.55 -0.01
C PRO A 439 -23.70 -21.03 -0.23
N ARG A 440 -23.98 -20.25 0.82
CA ARG A 440 -23.99 -18.78 0.76
C ARG A 440 -22.55 -18.28 0.55
N THR A 441 -22.29 -17.69 -0.61
CA THR A 441 -20.96 -17.37 -1.11
C THR A 441 -20.42 -16.05 -0.54
N CYS A 442 -19.65 -16.09 0.56
CA CYS A 442 -18.63 -15.06 0.80
C CYS A 442 -17.32 -15.51 0.12
N SER A 443 -17.09 -15.12 -1.14
CA SER A 443 -15.79 -15.34 -1.78
C SER A 443 -14.78 -14.31 -1.27
N VAL A 444 -13.86 -14.75 -0.42
CA VAL A 444 -12.67 -13.99 -0.03
C VAL A 444 -11.84 -13.75 -1.30
N HIS A 445 -11.42 -12.50 -1.62
CA HIS A 445 -10.06 -12.14 -2.12
C HIS A 445 -9.86 -10.77 -2.84
N THR A 446 -8.60 -10.30 -2.72
CA THR A 446 -7.78 -9.29 -3.46
C THR A 446 -7.81 -7.79 -3.06
N ARG A 447 -6.58 -7.24 -2.97
CA ARG A 447 -6.13 -5.89 -2.52
C ARG A 447 -6.97 -4.66 -2.92
N ALA A 448 -7.83 -4.75 -3.92
CA ALA A 448 -8.62 -3.61 -4.40
C ALA A 448 -9.80 -3.24 -3.49
N ALA A 449 -10.38 -4.20 -2.77
CA ALA A 449 -11.50 -3.95 -1.85
C ALA A 449 -11.06 -3.36 -0.50
N ALA A 450 -9.78 -3.46 -0.13
CA ALA A 450 -9.26 -3.01 1.16
C ALA A 450 -8.89 -1.52 1.22
N THR A 451 -8.80 -0.82 0.07
CA THR A 451 -8.36 0.59 0.01
C THR A 451 -9.49 1.59 -0.21
N GLY A 452 -10.72 1.15 -0.51
CA GLY A 452 -11.84 2.05 -0.79
C GLY A 452 -11.71 2.87 -2.10
N GLU A 453 -10.74 2.56 -2.97
CA GLU A 453 -10.45 3.35 -4.17
C GLU A 453 -11.06 2.75 -5.44
N MET A 454 -11.81 3.56 -6.20
CA MET A 454 -12.21 3.22 -7.57
C MET A 454 -11.01 3.29 -8.53
N PRO A 455 -10.89 2.40 -9.52
CA PRO A 455 -9.76 2.35 -10.43
C PRO A 455 -9.55 3.66 -11.21
N ILE A 456 -8.30 4.15 -11.24
CA ILE A 456 -7.87 5.38 -11.91
C ILE A 456 -7.24 5.03 -13.26
N LEU A 457 -7.71 5.66 -14.35
CA LEU A 457 -7.18 5.40 -15.70
C LEU A 457 -5.77 5.98 -15.91
N PRO A 458 -4.80 5.20 -16.42
CA PRO A 458 -3.48 5.70 -16.80
C PRO A 458 -3.50 6.52 -18.11
N ARG A 459 -2.47 7.34 -18.32
CA ARG A 459 -2.32 8.33 -19.39
C ARG A 459 -2.29 7.67 -20.79
N ARG A 460 -3.38 7.74 -21.57
CA ARG A 460 -3.36 7.41 -23.01
C ARG A 460 -2.66 8.55 -23.80
N ARG A 461 -1.57 8.22 -24.51
CA ARG A 461 -1.04 9.06 -25.59
C ARG A 461 -2.06 9.02 -26.74
N TYR A 462 -2.66 10.15 -27.08
CA TYR A 462 -3.43 10.31 -28.31
C TYR A 462 -2.49 10.07 -29.50
N ALA A 463 -2.76 9.03 -30.27
CA ALA A 463 -2.26 8.93 -31.64
C ALA A 463 -3.19 9.80 -32.50
N GLU A 464 -2.70 10.96 -32.95
CA GLU A 464 -3.38 11.69 -34.02
C GLU A 464 -3.06 11.07 -35.39
N PRO A 465 -4.01 11.11 -36.35
CA PRO A 465 -3.82 10.57 -37.69
C PRO A 465 -3.09 11.59 -38.59
N LEU A 466 -2.01 11.17 -39.25
CA LEU A 466 -1.53 11.84 -40.47
C LEU A 466 -1.98 11.01 -41.69
N PRO A 467 -2.33 11.63 -42.85
CA PRO A 467 -1.39 12.51 -43.54
C PRO A 467 -1.99 13.68 -44.35
N LEU A 468 -1.26 14.81 -44.39
CA LEU A 468 -1.15 15.61 -45.62
C LEU A 468 0.14 16.44 -45.58
N LEU A 469 0.94 16.27 -46.65
CA LEU A 469 2.24 16.87 -46.87
C LEU A 469 2.21 18.40 -46.83
N LEU A 470 3.19 19.01 -46.14
CA LEU A 470 3.88 20.22 -46.62
C LEU A 470 5.23 20.37 -45.91
N LEU A 471 6.27 20.58 -46.72
CA LEU A 471 7.67 20.67 -46.34
C LEU A 471 7.98 21.89 -45.46
N ALA A 472 8.67 21.68 -44.33
CA ALA A 472 9.68 22.60 -43.81
C ALA A 472 10.56 21.88 -42.77
N ALA A 473 11.87 21.84 -43.04
CA ALA A 473 12.87 21.19 -42.20
C ALA A 473 13.25 22.06 -41.00
N VAL A 474 13.14 21.55 -39.77
CA VAL A 474 13.98 21.93 -38.62
C VAL A 474 14.16 20.71 -37.69
N ALA A 475 15.37 20.56 -37.18
CA ALA A 475 16.00 19.42 -36.49
C ALA A 475 15.12 18.53 -35.57
N ARG A 476 15.27 17.22 -35.74
CA ARG A 476 14.84 16.19 -34.78
C ARG A 476 15.77 16.22 -33.55
N SER A 477 15.24 16.52 -32.37
CA SER A 477 15.71 15.87 -31.13
C SER A 477 14.75 14.72 -30.82
N THR A 478 15.19 13.49 -31.06
CA THR A 478 14.48 12.31 -30.62
C THR A 478 14.58 12.21 -29.10
N ALA A 479 13.47 12.42 -28.39
CA ALA A 479 13.36 11.94 -27.01
C ALA A 479 13.42 10.40 -27.05
N ALA A 480 14.44 9.82 -26.40
CA ALA A 480 14.65 8.38 -26.32
C ALA A 480 13.48 7.69 -25.58
N ALA A 481 13.14 6.48 -26.02
CA ALA A 481 12.30 5.55 -25.27
C ALA A 481 13.06 5.05 -24.01
N PRO A 482 12.40 4.45 -23.00
CA PRO A 482 13.09 3.82 -21.88
C PRO A 482 14.05 2.73 -22.40
N ASP A 483 15.32 2.79 -22.01
CA ASP A 483 16.35 1.82 -22.40
C ASP A 483 16.25 0.55 -21.52
N VAL A 484 15.47 -0.44 -21.95
CA VAL A 484 15.48 -1.79 -21.37
C VAL A 484 16.76 -2.53 -21.75
N VAL A 485 17.37 -3.24 -20.79
CA VAL A 485 18.61 -4.00 -20.99
C VAL A 485 18.29 -5.49 -21.12
N GLU A 486 18.55 -6.04 -22.30
CA GLU A 486 18.27 -7.43 -22.63
C GLU A 486 19.08 -8.42 -21.77
N LEU A 487 18.49 -9.59 -21.54
CA LEU A 487 19.15 -10.69 -20.84
C LEU A 487 20.15 -11.41 -21.75
N ILE A 488 21.35 -11.65 -21.25
CA ILE A 488 22.37 -12.47 -21.91
C ILE A 488 22.51 -13.77 -21.13
N LEU A 489 22.15 -14.89 -21.76
CA LEU A 489 22.35 -16.22 -21.19
C LEU A 489 23.76 -16.72 -21.47
N LEU A 490 24.46 -17.16 -20.43
CA LEU A 490 25.77 -17.79 -20.54
C LEU A 490 25.61 -19.28 -20.85
N THR A 491 25.23 -19.60 -22.08
CA THR A 491 24.97 -20.99 -22.51
C THR A 491 26.17 -21.92 -22.31
N GLY A 492 27.40 -21.42 -22.47
CA GLY A 492 28.64 -22.18 -22.20
C GLY A 492 28.92 -22.50 -20.72
N ALA A 493 28.20 -21.88 -19.77
CA ALA A 493 28.38 -22.16 -18.34
C ALA A 493 27.93 -23.57 -17.95
N GLN A 494 27.00 -24.17 -18.68
CA GLN A 494 26.49 -25.51 -18.39
C GLN A 494 27.61 -26.56 -18.47
N GLU A 495 28.58 -26.40 -19.38
CA GLU A 495 29.76 -27.27 -19.51
C GLU A 495 30.69 -27.18 -18.28
N LYS A 496 30.70 -26.02 -17.61
CA LYS A 496 31.43 -25.78 -16.35
C LYS A 496 30.60 -26.22 -15.12
N GLY A 497 29.39 -26.75 -15.32
CA GLY A 497 28.45 -27.10 -14.26
C GLY A 497 27.83 -25.88 -13.56
N ALA A 498 27.91 -24.69 -14.17
CA ALA A 498 27.27 -23.47 -13.68
C ALA A 498 25.87 -23.38 -14.29
N VAL A 499 24.86 -23.69 -13.48
CA VAL A 499 23.44 -23.74 -13.86
C VAL A 499 22.56 -23.23 -12.73
N CYS A 500 21.40 -22.69 -13.05
CA CYS A 500 20.37 -22.33 -12.08
C CYS A 500 19.78 -23.57 -11.39
N LEU A 501 18.94 -23.37 -10.37
CA LEU A 501 18.30 -24.46 -9.61
C LEU A 501 17.62 -25.52 -10.51
N ASP A 502 17.00 -25.10 -11.62
CA ASP A 502 16.33 -25.98 -12.59
C ASP A 502 17.24 -26.57 -13.69
N GLY A 503 18.54 -26.28 -13.66
CA GLY A 503 19.53 -26.72 -14.66
C GLY A 503 19.67 -25.81 -15.89
N SER A 504 18.90 -24.72 -15.99
CA SER A 504 19.06 -23.72 -17.05
C SER A 504 20.38 -22.94 -16.93
N PRO A 505 20.94 -22.38 -18.02
CA PRO A 505 22.16 -21.58 -17.94
C PRO A 505 21.91 -20.28 -17.14
N PRO A 506 22.90 -19.77 -16.38
CA PRO A 506 22.78 -18.47 -15.73
C PRO A 506 22.73 -17.33 -16.74
N GLY A 507 22.23 -16.17 -16.31
CA GLY A 507 22.12 -14.98 -17.15
C GLY A 507 22.57 -13.71 -16.45
N TYR A 508 22.93 -12.71 -17.24
CA TYR A 508 23.27 -11.37 -16.77
C TYR A 508 22.81 -10.32 -17.78
N HIS A 509 22.62 -9.10 -17.32
CA HIS A 509 22.39 -7.91 -18.16
C HIS A 509 23.69 -7.13 -18.27
N LEU A 510 24.00 -6.55 -19.43
CA LEU A 510 25.19 -5.73 -19.65
C LEU A 510 24.85 -4.47 -20.44
N GLN A 511 25.05 -3.32 -19.82
CA GLN A 511 25.03 -2.01 -20.47
C GLN A 511 26.45 -1.47 -20.54
N ARG A 512 26.95 -1.17 -21.74
CA ARG A 512 28.33 -0.70 -21.94
C ARG A 512 28.51 0.75 -21.49
N GLY A 513 29.65 1.01 -20.87
CA GLY A 513 30.08 2.35 -20.48
C GLY A 513 30.51 3.18 -21.68
N PHE A 514 30.67 4.49 -21.46
CA PHE A 514 31.05 5.43 -22.51
C PHE A 514 31.91 6.58 -21.96
N GLY A 515 32.69 7.21 -22.85
CA GLY A 515 33.55 8.33 -22.48
C GLY A 515 34.56 7.93 -21.40
N SER A 516 34.68 8.74 -20.35
CA SER A 516 35.62 8.46 -19.25
C SER A 516 35.33 7.17 -18.46
N GLY A 517 34.09 6.66 -18.51
CA GLY A 517 33.67 5.45 -17.81
C GLY A 517 33.80 4.16 -18.64
N GLU A 518 34.31 4.21 -19.87
CA GLU A 518 34.41 3.04 -20.76
C GLU A 518 35.28 1.90 -20.18
N HIS A 519 36.23 2.24 -19.30
CA HIS A 519 37.10 1.29 -18.58
C HIS A 519 36.77 1.18 -17.09
N SER A 520 35.59 1.65 -16.69
CA SER A 520 35.10 1.55 -15.31
C SER A 520 33.90 0.60 -15.26
N TRP A 521 33.81 -0.21 -14.22
CA TRP A 521 32.87 -1.32 -14.15
C TRP A 521 32.11 -1.37 -12.83
N LEU A 522 30.79 -1.52 -12.92
CA LEU A 522 29.89 -1.77 -11.82
C LEU A 522 29.26 -3.14 -12.03
N ILE A 523 29.58 -4.08 -11.15
CA ILE A 523 28.98 -5.41 -11.13
C ILE A 523 27.97 -5.46 -9.99
N TYR A 524 26.71 -5.68 -10.32
CA TYR A 524 25.59 -5.73 -9.38
C TYR A 524 25.06 -7.16 -9.26
N LEU A 525 25.00 -7.69 -8.05
CA LEU A 525 24.44 -9.00 -7.74
C LEU A 525 22.97 -8.84 -7.31
N GLU A 526 22.06 -9.47 -8.06
CA GLU A 526 20.64 -9.46 -7.74
C GLU A 526 20.37 -10.17 -6.39
N GLY A 527 19.40 -9.64 -5.64
CA GLY A 527 18.94 -10.21 -4.36
C GLY A 527 17.67 -11.05 -4.52
N GLY A 528 17.18 -11.61 -3.41
CA GLY A 528 15.92 -12.37 -3.42
C GLY A 528 15.87 -13.49 -2.38
N ALA A 529 16.31 -13.23 -1.15
CA ALA A 529 16.33 -14.20 -0.04
C ALA A 529 17.03 -15.54 -0.36
N TRP A 530 16.82 -16.57 0.46
CA TRP A 530 17.43 -17.90 0.32
C TRP A 530 16.37 -18.99 0.22
N CYS A 531 16.77 -20.16 -0.27
CA CYS A 531 16.01 -21.38 -0.04
C CYS A 531 16.90 -22.35 0.77
N ASP A 532 16.35 -22.89 1.84
CA ASP A 532 17.07 -23.56 2.92
C ASP A 532 16.57 -25.00 3.16
N THR A 533 15.54 -25.42 2.44
CA THR A 533 15.00 -26.79 2.42
C THR A 533 14.77 -27.26 0.98
N ILE A 534 14.67 -28.58 0.78
CA ILE A 534 14.34 -29.14 -0.55
C ILE A 534 13.02 -28.57 -1.07
N GLU A 535 12.00 -28.47 -0.21
CA GLU A 535 10.70 -27.94 -0.58
C GLU A 535 10.77 -26.46 -0.98
N SER A 536 11.43 -25.61 -0.18
CA SER A 536 11.56 -24.19 -0.51
C SER A 536 12.37 -23.97 -1.79
N CYS A 537 13.42 -24.78 -2.02
CA CYS A 537 14.20 -24.72 -3.26
C CYS A 537 13.46 -25.28 -4.47
N SER A 538 12.63 -26.32 -4.29
CA SER A 538 11.77 -26.88 -5.33
C SER A 538 10.76 -25.85 -5.84
N ASN A 539 10.06 -25.18 -4.93
CA ASN A 539 9.14 -24.11 -5.29
C ASN A 539 9.87 -22.98 -6.02
N ARG A 540 11.06 -22.61 -5.54
CA ARG A 540 11.88 -21.55 -6.12
C ARG A 540 12.39 -21.86 -7.53
N LYS A 541 12.66 -23.14 -7.87
CA LYS A 541 13.09 -23.53 -9.23
C LYS A 541 12.06 -23.18 -10.30
N THR A 542 10.79 -22.98 -9.90
CA THR A 542 9.68 -22.64 -10.79
C THR A 542 9.48 -21.14 -10.99
N THR A 543 10.38 -20.29 -10.48
CA THR A 543 10.35 -18.83 -10.62
C THR A 543 11.62 -18.31 -11.30
N GLU A 544 11.64 -17.01 -11.62
CA GLU A 544 12.81 -16.30 -12.14
C GLU A 544 14.02 -16.35 -11.19
N LEU A 545 13.82 -16.63 -9.90
CA LEU A 545 14.86 -16.79 -8.88
C LEU A 545 15.45 -18.21 -8.82
N GLY A 546 15.05 -19.10 -9.72
CA GLY A 546 15.56 -20.47 -9.84
C GLY A 546 15.65 -21.00 -11.27
N SER A 547 15.13 -20.26 -12.26
CA SER A 547 15.21 -20.62 -13.68
C SER A 547 15.38 -19.39 -14.57
N SER A 548 16.41 -19.41 -15.43
CA SER A 548 16.60 -18.36 -16.43
C SER A 548 15.58 -18.39 -17.56
N LYS A 549 14.77 -19.45 -17.67
CA LYS A 549 13.66 -19.54 -18.62
C LYS A 549 12.53 -18.56 -18.30
N LEU A 550 12.52 -18.03 -17.08
CA LEU A 550 11.50 -17.12 -16.56
C LEU A 550 12.07 -15.70 -16.34
N MET A 551 13.33 -15.46 -16.73
CA MET A 551 13.96 -14.15 -16.60
C MET A 551 13.67 -13.28 -17.83
N GLU A 552 13.25 -12.04 -17.56
CA GLU A 552 12.98 -11.03 -18.59
C GLU A 552 14.06 -9.93 -18.62
N ALA A 553 14.01 -9.06 -19.64
CA ALA A 553 14.80 -7.84 -19.72
C ALA A 553 14.50 -6.90 -18.54
N GLN A 554 15.49 -6.08 -18.14
CA GLN A 554 15.38 -5.21 -16.97
C GLN A 554 15.65 -3.75 -17.31
N GLU A 555 14.94 -2.83 -16.64
CA GLU A 555 15.26 -1.41 -16.64
C GLU A 555 16.33 -1.11 -15.57
N PHE A 556 17.28 -0.24 -15.90
CA PHE A 556 18.37 0.13 -14.98
C PHE A 556 18.07 1.47 -14.29
N GLU A 557 17.92 1.41 -12.96
CA GLU A 557 17.65 2.56 -12.09
C GLU A 557 18.75 2.75 -11.02
N GLY A 558 18.65 3.84 -10.24
CA GLY A 558 19.55 4.12 -9.13
C GLY A 558 21.01 4.16 -9.57
N ILE A 559 21.85 3.37 -8.88
CA ILE A 559 23.28 3.24 -9.20
C ILE A 559 23.55 2.62 -10.58
N LEU A 560 22.56 1.97 -11.21
CA LEU A 560 22.65 1.39 -12.56
C LEU A 560 22.18 2.37 -13.64
N SER A 561 21.49 3.47 -13.28
CA SER A 561 20.95 4.40 -14.27
C SER A 561 22.03 5.06 -15.12
N ASN A 562 21.80 5.19 -16.44
CA ASN A 562 22.66 5.95 -17.37
C ASN A 562 22.35 7.46 -17.38
N ASN A 563 21.34 7.88 -16.63
CA ASN A 563 21.01 9.28 -16.48
C ASN A 563 21.94 9.93 -15.46
N GLN A 564 22.79 10.85 -15.93
CA GLN A 564 23.73 11.58 -15.08
C GLN A 564 23.06 12.37 -13.95
N THR A 565 21.81 12.83 -14.11
CA THR A 565 21.12 13.53 -13.02
C THR A 565 20.65 12.59 -11.91
N VAL A 566 20.51 11.30 -12.22
CA VAL A 566 20.13 10.26 -11.25
C VAL A 566 21.39 9.62 -10.66
N ASN A 567 22.43 9.42 -11.47
CA ASN A 567 23.62 8.68 -11.11
C ASN A 567 24.89 9.43 -11.50
N SER A 568 25.14 10.54 -10.81
CA SER A 568 26.19 11.52 -11.18
C SER A 568 27.56 10.92 -11.45
N ASP A 569 27.98 9.95 -10.63
CA ASP A 569 29.35 9.45 -10.62
C ASP A 569 29.55 8.15 -11.41
N PHE A 570 28.52 7.30 -11.51
CA PHE A 570 28.61 5.98 -12.17
C PHE A 570 27.79 5.88 -13.47
N TYR A 571 27.10 6.94 -13.91
CA TYR A 571 26.18 6.88 -15.08
C TYR A 571 26.81 6.35 -16.36
N ASN A 572 28.10 6.61 -16.58
CA ASN A 572 28.79 6.26 -17.82
C ASN A 572 29.70 5.02 -17.70
N TRP A 573 29.59 4.26 -16.61
CA TRP A 573 30.33 3.02 -16.39
C TRP A 573 29.70 1.84 -17.14
N ASN A 574 30.49 0.79 -17.37
CA ASN A 574 29.93 -0.51 -17.74
C ASN A 574 29.13 -1.03 -16.55
N LYS A 575 27.85 -1.34 -16.76
CA LYS A 575 26.96 -1.86 -15.71
C LYS A 575 26.53 -3.27 -16.04
N VAL A 576 26.69 -4.13 -15.05
CA VAL A 576 26.30 -5.54 -15.14
C VAL A 576 25.34 -5.85 -14.00
N VAL A 577 24.22 -6.51 -14.31
CA VAL A 577 23.38 -7.16 -13.30
C VAL A 577 23.48 -8.66 -13.51
N ILE A 578 24.09 -9.37 -12.56
CA ILE A 578 24.12 -10.84 -12.56
C ILE A 578 22.85 -11.33 -11.90
N ARG A 579 22.05 -12.12 -12.62
CA ARG A 579 20.74 -12.58 -12.16
C ARG A 579 20.87 -13.72 -11.16
N TYR A 580 20.05 -13.68 -10.12
CA TYR A 580 20.16 -14.56 -8.97
C TYR A 580 19.27 -15.79 -9.14
N CYS A 581 19.87 -16.95 -9.37
CA CYS A 581 19.13 -18.19 -9.61
C CYS A 581 19.65 -19.42 -8.87
N ASP A 582 20.54 -19.26 -7.88
CA ASP A 582 21.11 -20.37 -7.11
C ASP A 582 20.50 -20.57 -5.73
N GLY A 583 19.89 -19.55 -5.14
CA GLY A 583 19.25 -19.63 -3.82
C GLY A 583 20.20 -19.60 -2.62
N ALA A 584 21.51 -19.39 -2.81
CA ALA A 584 22.52 -19.32 -1.76
C ALA A 584 23.46 -18.10 -1.89
N SER A 585 23.00 -16.93 -2.30
CA SER A 585 23.89 -15.75 -2.46
C SER A 585 25.14 -16.04 -3.30
N PHE A 586 24.99 -16.77 -4.40
CA PHE A 586 26.10 -17.19 -5.26
C PHE A 586 27.20 -18.00 -4.53
N SER A 587 26.86 -18.79 -3.51
CA SER A 587 27.85 -19.49 -2.68
C SER A 587 27.79 -21.01 -2.68
N GLY A 588 26.64 -21.59 -3.08
CA GLY A 588 26.43 -23.04 -3.06
C GLY A 588 27.26 -23.80 -4.12
N ASN A 589 27.62 -25.04 -3.80
CA ASN A 589 28.19 -26.01 -4.73
C ASN A 589 27.81 -27.44 -4.35
N ALA A 590 26.53 -27.77 -4.54
CA ALA A 590 25.95 -29.08 -4.25
C ALA A 590 24.83 -29.45 -5.25
N GLU A 591 24.31 -30.66 -5.10
CA GLU A 591 23.09 -31.14 -5.77
C GLU A 591 22.26 -31.93 -4.78
N ALA A 592 20.94 -31.92 -4.99
CA ALA A 592 20.01 -32.77 -4.26
C ALA A 592 18.92 -33.31 -5.19
N GLN A 593 18.24 -34.38 -4.75
CA GLN A 593 17.04 -34.84 -5.41
C GLN A 593 15.83 -34.04 -4.94
N ASP A 594 15.00 -33.66 -5.90
CA ASP A 594 13.74 -32.99 -5.68
C ASP A 594 12.60 -34.01 -5.45
N GLN A 595 11.46 -33.53 -4.93
CA GLN A 595 10.25 -34.29 -4.66
C GLN A 595 9.66 -34.96 -5.92
N ASP A 596 9.87 -34.37 -7.10
CA ASP A 596 9.45 -34.92 -8.40
C ASP A 596 10.49 -35.86 -9.04
N GLY A 597 11.61 -36.12 -8.35
CA GLY A 597 12.71 -36.95 -8.82
C GLY A 597 13.71 -36.24 -9.73
N SER A 598 13.49 -34.96 -10.05
CA SER A 598 14.48 -34.13 -10.76
C SER A 598 15.66 -33.73 -9.84
N THR A 599 16.72 -33.19 -10.44
CA THR A 599 17.89 -32.69 -9.69
C THR A 599 17.74 -31.20 -9.43
N LEU A 600 17.90 -30.80 -8.17
CA LEU A 600 18.11 -29.41 -7.77
C LEU A 600 19.62 -29.12 -7.81
N HIS A 601 19.99 -28.07 -8.55
CA HIS A 601 21.38 -27.68 -8.73
C HIS A 601 21.73 -26.43 -7.90
N PHE A 602 22.48 -26.61 -6.81
CA PHE A 602 22.94 -25.52 -5.96
C PHE A 602 24.32 -25.06 -6.43
N ARG A 603 24.38 -24.22 -7.47
CA ARG A 603 25.63 -23.90 -8.20
C ARG A 603 26.06 -22.45 -8.12
N GLY A 604 25.68 -21.74 -7.05
CA GLY A 604 25.99 -20.33 -6.85
C GLY A 604 27.45 -19.96 -7.07
N LEU A 605 28.39 -20.69 -6.46
CA LEU A 605 29.82 -20.41 -6.61
C LEU A 605 30.29 -20.58 -8.07
N ARG A 606 29.78 -21.61 -8.75
CA ARG A 606 30.11 -21.85 -10.16
C ARG A 606 29.51 -20.78 -11.06
N ILE A 607 28.30 -20.33 -10.79
CA ILE A 607 27.65 -19.23 -11.51
C ILE A 607 28.50 -17.96 -11.37
N TRP A 608 28.88 -17.59 -10.14
CA TRP A 608 29.75 -16.44 -9.89
C TRP A 608 31.04 -16.50 -10.70
N GLN A 609 31.77 -17.63 -10.62
CA GLN A 609 33.02 -17.82 -11.35
C GLN A 609 32.83 -17.76 -12.86
N ALA A 610 31.83 -18.47 -13.40
CA ALA A 610 31.60 -18.54 -14.83
C ALA A 610 31.22 -17.18 -15.43
N VAL A 611 30.35 -16.44 -14.75
CA VAL A 611 29.94 -15.10 -15.20
C VAL A 611 31.09 -14.10 -15.03
N LEU A 612 31.83 -14.14 -13.91
CA LEU A 612 32.96 -13.22 -13.73
C LEU A 612 34.07 -13.48 -14.76
N ASP A 613 34.41 -14.73 -15.05
CA ASP A 613 35.37 -15.09 -16.10
C ASP A 613 34.93 -14.54 -17.47
N GLU A 614 33.65 -14.69 -17.81
CA GLU A 614 33.08 -14.13 -19.03
C GLU A 614 33.20 -12.60 -19.07
N LEU A 615 32.94 -11.91 -17.97
CA LEU A 615 33.08 -10.46 -17.88
C LEU A 615 34.55 -10.02 -18.00
N MET A 616 35.48 -10.79 -17.42
CA MET A 616 36.93 -10.58 -17.56
C MET A 616 37.34 -10.63 -19.04
N GLU A 617 36.87 -11.62 -19.78
CA GLU A 617 37.07 -11.73 -21.24
C GLU A 617 36.41 -10.58 -22.01
N LYS A 618 35.27 -10.07 -21.53
CA LYS A 618 34.54 -8.94 -22.14
C LYS A 618 35.07 -7.56 -21.80
N GLY A 619 36.20 -7.48 -21.10
CA GLY A 619 36.95 -6.24 -20.87
C GLY A 619 37.09 -5.83 -19.40
N LEU A 620 36.45 -6.54 -18.46
CA LEU A 620 36.62 -6.26 -17.03
C LEU A 620 38.09 -6.44 -16.60
N ALA A 621 38.83 -7.36 -17.21
CA ALA A 621 40.26 -7.55 -16.92
C ALA A 621 41.14 -6.30 -17.19
N SER A 622 40.64 -5.38 -18.03
CA SER A 622 41.31 -4.12 -18.37
C SER A 622 40.75 -2.91 -17.60
N ALA A 623 39.90 -3.15 -16.60
CA ALA A 623 39.27 -2.09 -15.83
C ALA A 623 40.31 -1.24 -15.09
N LYS A 624 40.09 0.07 -15.09
CA LYS A 624 40.84 1.02 -14.26
C LYS A 624 40.19 1.20 -12.89
N GLN A 625 38.89 1.01 -12.84
CA GLN A 625 38.05 1.17 -11.67
C GLN A 625 36.95 0.11 -11.72
N ALA A 626 36.69 -0.52 -10.58
CA ALA A 626 35.65 -1.50 -10.47
C ALA A 626 34.93 -1.38 -9.11
N ILE A 627 33.62 -1.64 -9.10
CA ILE A 627 32.85 -1.78 -7.88
C ILE A 627 31.98 -3.03 -7.96
N LEU A 628 32.06 -3.87 -6.93
CA LEU A 628 31.14 -4.99 -6.72
C LEU A 628 30.07 -4.56 -5.73
N SER A 629 28.82 -4.61 -6.16
CA SER A 629 27.66 -4.25 -5.35
C SER A 629 26.56 -5.29 -5.50
N GLY A 630 25.52 -5.16 -4.69
CA GLY A 630 24.35 -6.01 -4.71
C GLY A 630 23.47 -5.67 -3.52
N CYS A 631 22.18 -5.99 -3.61
CA CYS A 631 21.26 -5.82 -2.50
C CYS A 631 20.84 -7.15 -1.86
N SER A 632 20.60 -7.17 -0.55
CA SER A 632 19.94 -8.28 0.14
C SER A 632 20.82 -9.53 0.09
N ALA A 633 20.30 -10.67 -0.37
CA ALA A 633 21.11 -11.85 -0.69
C ALA A 633 22.28 -11.53 -1.65
N GLY A 634 22.12 -10.60 -2.59
CA GLY A 634 23.18 -10.10 -3.46
C GLY A 634 24.18 -9.18 -2.75
N GLY A 635 23.74 -8.46 -1.71
CA GLY A 635 24.62 -7.67 -0.83
C GLY A 635 25.48 -8.58 0.05
N LEU A 636 24.90 -9.66 0.59
CA LEU A 636 25.67 -10.71 1.25
C LEU A 636 26.66 -11.38 0.28
N ALA A 637 26.24 -11.65 -0.95
CA ALA A 637 27.12 -12.18 -2.00
C ALA A 637 28.29 -11.22 -2.30
N ALA A 638 28.04 -9.92 -2.33
CA ALA A 638 29.09 -8.91 -2.50
C ALA A 638 30.12 -8.97 -1.36
N LEU A 639 29.70 -9.21 -0.11
CA LEU A 639 30.62 -9.46 1.02
C LEU A 639 31.41 -10.76 0.84
N LEU A 640 30.73 -11.87 0.55
CA LEU A 640 31.34 -13.19 0.40
C LEU A 640 32.43 -13.19 -0.68
N HIS A 641 32.15 -12.55 -1.81
CA HIS A 641 33.04 -12.56 -2.97
C HIS A 641 33.95 -11.33 -3.06
N CYS A 642 33.87 -10.38 -2.12
CA CYS A 642 34.63 -9.12 -2.20
C CYS A 642 36.14 -9.34 -2.31
N THR A 643 36.69 -10.21 -1.47
CA THR A 643 38.13 -10.51 -1.48
C THR A 643 38.55 -11.20 -2.78
N ASP A 644 37.73 -12.14 -3.26
CA ASP A 644 37.99 -12.86 -4.53
C ASP A 644 37.95 -11.91 -5.73
N PHE A 645 36.95 -11.02 -5.77
CA PHE A 645 36.78 -9.98 -6.77
C PHE A 645 37.96 -9.00 -6.77
N HIS A 646 38.31 -8.45 -5.61
CA HIS A 646 39.45 -7.52 -5.49
C HIS A 646 40.76 -8.17 -5.93
N ALA A 647 40.96 -9.45 -5.61
CA ALA A 647 42.15 -10.20 -6.00
C ALA A 647 42.24 -10.49 -7.51
N ARG A 648 41.18 -10.27 -8.30
CA ARG A 648 41.23 -10.37 -9.78
C ARG A 648 41.98 -9.22 -10.44
N PHE A 649 42.26 -8.14 -9.72
CA PHE A 649 42.86 -6.94 -10.28
C PHE A 649 44.27 -6.68 -9.73
N PRO A 650 45.16 -6.05 -10.52
CA PRO A 650 46.40 -5.47 -10.00
C PRO A 650 46.13 -4.43 -8.90
N LYS A 651 47.12 -4.20 -8.02
CA LYS A 651 46.97 -3.27 -6.87
C LYS A 651 46.68 -1.82 -7.28
N GLU A 652 46.99 -1.45 -8.51
CA GLU A 652 46.78 -0.11 -9.06
C GLU A 652 45.33 0.15 -9.46
N VAL A 653 44.52 -0.90 -9.63
CA VAL A 653 43.10 -0.79 -9.98
C VAL A 653 42.29 -0.53 -8.71
N SER A 654 41.47 0.52 -8.73
CA SER A 654 40.53 0.80 -7.64
C SER A 654 39.35 -0.17 -7.73
N ALA A 655 39.49 -1.37 -7.15
CA ALA A 655 38.41 -2.35 -7.03
C ALA A 655 37.87 -2.33 -5.60
N LYS A 656 36.62 -1.88 -5.41
CA LYS A 656 35.99 -1.73 -4.08
C LYS A 656 34.66 -2.47 -4.01
N CYS A 657 34.12 -2.67 -2.81
CA CYS A 657 32.85 -3.37 -2.59
C CYS A 657 31.81 -2.50 -1.89
N LEU A 658 30.55 -2.60 -2.32
CA LEU A 658 29.40 -1.89 -1.77
C LEU A 658 28.24 -2.88 -1.52
N PRO A 659 28.29 -3.65 -0.43
CA PRO A 659 27.13 -4.42 0.01
C PRO A 659 26.03 -3.48 0.52
N ASP A 660 24.86 -3.56 -0.11
CA ASP A 660 23.65 -2.85 0.26
C ASP A 660 22.66 -3.81 0.93
N ALA A 661 22.17 -3.50 2.12
CA ALA A 661 21.21 -4.34 2.86
C ALA A 661 21.66 -5.82 2.99
N GLY A 662 22.98 -6.05 2.98
CA GLY A 662 23.60 -7.38 2.99
C GLY A 662 24.08 -7.83 4.37
N PHE A 663 23.94 -6.96 5.38
CA PHE A 663 24.47 -7.20 6.72
C PHE A 663 23.36 -7.69 7.67
N PHE A 664 23.02 -8.98 7.52
CA PHE A 664 22.05 -9.69 8.35
C PHE A 664 22.60 -10.06 9.73
N LEU A 665 21.73 -10.10 10.73
CA LEU A 665 22.07 -10.27 12.13
C LEU A 665 21.63 -11.63 12.64
N ASP A 666 22.51 -12.19 13.45
CA ASP A 666 22.23 -13.35 14.28
C ASP A 666 21.69 -12.91 15.63
N VAL A 667 20.38 -12.69 15.70
CA VAL A 667 19.65 -12.34 16.93
C VAL A 667 18.52 -13.30 17.17
N GLU A 668 18.18 -13.43 18.44
CA GLU A 668 16.91 -14.01 18.85
C GLU A 668 15.77 -13.08 18.46
N ASP A 669 14.75 -13.65 17.83
CA ASP A 669 13.47 -13.02 17.61
C ASP A 669 12.66 -12.89 18.90
N LEU A 670 11.45 -12.39 18.75
CA LEU A 670 10.53 -12.20 19.85
C LEU A 670 10.02 -13.54 20.46
N SER A 671 10.32 -14.71 19.87
CA SER A 671 10.09 -16.05 20.46
C SER A 671 11.29 -16.53 21.25
N GLY A 672 12.43 -15.84 21.16
CA GLY A 672 13.71 -16.34 21.61
C GLY A 672 14.39 -17.26 20.59
N GLU A 673 13.85 -17.38 19.37
CA GLU A 673 14.38 -18.24 18.32
C GLU A 673 15.34 -17.47 17.42
N ARG A 674 16.39 -18.14 16.94
CA ARG A 674 17.35 -17.53 16.01
C ARG A 674 16.92 -17.83 14.58
N HIS A 675 15.86 -17.18 14.10
CA HIS A 675 15.29 -17.45 12.77
C HIS A 675 16.32 -17.34 11.63
N MET A 676 17.10 -16.24 11.60
CA MET A 676 18.15 -16.07 10.58
C MET A 676 19.23 -17.14 10.67
N TRP A 677 19.57 -17.59 11.89
CA TRP A 677 20.47 -18.71 12.06
C TRP A 677 19.90 -19.98 11.43
N SER A 678 18.60 -20.26 11.61
CA SER A 678 17.96 -21.43 10.98
C SER A 678 18.05 -21.38 9.46
N VAL A 679 17.71 -20.24 8.85
CA VAL A 679 17.79 -20.04 7.39
C VAL A 679 19.22 -20.23 6.89
N PHE A 680 20.20 -19.61 7.55
CA PHE A 680 21.60 -19.73 7.16
C PHE A 680 22.11 -21.15 7.39
N ASN A 681 21.75 -21.80 8.50
CA ASN A 681 22.14 -23.18 8.78
C ASN A 681 21.58 -24.15 7.73
N GLY A 682 20.31 -23.99 7.35
CA GLY A 682 19.70 -24.78 6.28
C GLY A 682 20.40 -24.54 4.94
N THR A 683 20.59 -23.28 4.55
CA THR A 683 21.29 -22.90 3.31
C THR A 683 22.73 -23.45 3.27
N VAL A 684 23.50 -23.23 4.33
CA VAL A 684 24.91 -23.60 4.45
C VAL A 684 25.11 -25.10 4.30
N ASN A 685 24.26 -25.89 4.97
CA ASN A 685 24.39 -27.34 4.99
C ASN A 685 23.78 -27.99 3.75
N LEU A 686 22.60 -27.53 3.29
CA LEU A 686 21.94 -28.07 2.10
C LEU A 686 22.73 -27.80 0.83
N GLN A 687 23.25 -26.58 0.69
CA GLN A 687 23.87 -26.11 -0.54
C GLN A 687 25.40 -26.17 -0.53
N ASN A 688 26.01 -26.65 0.56
CA ASN A 688 27.46 -26.79 0.74
C ASN A 688 28.23 -25.49 0.45
N VAL A 689 27.92 -24.42 1.18
CA VAL A 689 28.52 -23.08 0.94
C VAL A 689 29.94 -22.93 1.54
N ARG A 690 30.49 -23.98 2.16
CA ARG A 690 31.75 -23.92 2.94
C ARG A 690 32.94 -23.41 2.12
N GLU A 691 32.93 -23.60 0.80
CA GLU A 691 34.03 -23.24 -0.09
C GLU A 691 34.30 -21.73 -0.16
N VAL A 692 33.27 -20.88 0.02
CA VAL A 692 33.43 -19.42 -0.05
C VAL A 692 33.77 -18.79 1.30
N LEU A 693 33.76 -19.56 2.39
CA LEU A 693 33.97 -19.06 3.74
C LEU A 693 35.45 -19.02 4.11
N SER A 694 35.80 -18.07 4.98
CA SER A 694 37.17 -17.95 5.48
C SER A 694 37.62 -19.24 6.17
N LYS A 695 38.73 -19.81 5.69
CA LYS A 695 39.36 -20.98 6.31
C LYS A 695 39.69 -20.73 7.78
N ASP A 696 40.15 -19.52 8.11
CA ASP A 696 40.47 -19.15 9.48
C ASP A 696 39.24 -19.16 10.39
N CYS A 697 38.08 -18.75 9.87
CA CYS A 697 36.82 -18.86 10.60
C CYS A 697 36.43 -20.34 10.79
N LEU A 698 36.47 -21.13 9.72
CA LEU A 698 36.09 -22.56 9.73
C LEU A 698 36.96 -23.42 10.67
N THR A 699 38.18 -23.00 11.00
CA THR A 699 39.00 -23.71 12.02
C THR A 699 38.52 -23.49 13.46
N LYS A 700 37.72 -22.46 13.71
CA LYS A 700 37.37 -21.99 15.06
C LYS A 700 35.86 -22.02 15.34
N LYS A 701 35.04 -21.98 14.30
CA LYS A 701 33.59 -21.74 14.37
C LYS A 701 32.83 -22.65 13.42
N ASP A 702 31.54 -22.81 13.69
CA ASP A 702 30.63 -23.49 12.77
C ASP A 702 30.54 -22.72 11.45
N PRO A 703 30.42 -23.38 10.28
CA PRO A 703 30.28 -22.69 9.00
C PRO A 703 29.09 -21.75 8.94
N THR A 704 28.02 -22.03 9.68
CA THR A 704 26.86 -21.13 9.77
C THR A 704 27.26 -19.80 10.41
N GLU A 705 28.06 -19.82 11.49
CA GLU A 705 28.61 -18.58 12.07
C GLU A 705 29.47 -17.85 11.05
N CYS A 706 30.29 -18.59 10.30
CA CYS A 706 31.19 -18.02 9.30
C CYS A 706 30.46 -17.45 8.08
N PHE A 707 29.17 -17.77 7.88
CA PHE A 707 28.32 -17.21 6.84
C PHE A 707 27.69 -15.88 7.24
N PHE A 708 27.64 -15.56 8.54
CA PHE A 708 27.12 -14.26 9.00
C PHE A 708 28.09 -13.11 8.69
N PRO A 709 27.58 -11.95 8.23
CA PRO A 709 28.36 -10.75 7.93
C PRO A 709 29.35 -10.32 9.02
N ALA A 710 28.96 -10.40 10.29
CA ALA A 710 29.81 -10.06 11.43
C ALA A 710 31.13 -10.86 11.47
N GLU A 711 31.13 -12.11 10.99
CA GLU A 711 32.35 -12.92 10.84
C GLU A 711 33.02 -12.69 9.48
N LEU A 712 32.25 -12.55 8.40
CA LEU A 712 32.78 -12.32 7.06
C LEU A 712 33.68 -11.08 7.00
N VAL A 713 33.21 -9.96 7.54
CA VAL A 713 33.93 -8.68 7.51
C VAL A 713 35.27 -8.71 8.23
N LYS A 714 35.50 -9.66 9.15
CA LYS A 714 36.80 -9.82 9.82
C LYS A 714 37.89 -10.28 8.86
N SER A 715 37.52 -11.06 7.84
CA SER A 715 38.45 -11.63 6.85
C SER A 715 38.59 -10.82 5.58
N ILE A 716 37.65 -9.90 5.30
CA ILE A 716 37.71 -9.03 4.12
C ILE A 716 38.81 -7.99 4.32
N THR A 717 39.72 -7.94 3.35
CA THR A 717 40.83 -6.97 3.29
C THR A 717 40.61 -5.87 2.26
N ALA A 718 39.72 -6.11 1.29
CA ALA A 718 39.40 -5.15 0.24
C ALA A 718 38.61 -3.94 0.79
N PRO A 719 38.80 -2.73 0.20
CA PRO A 719 38.04 -1.55 0.58
C PRO A 719 36.54 -1.78 0.41
N THR A 720 35.77 -1.54 1.48
CA THR A 720 34.33 -1.85 1.52
C THR A 720 33.53 -0.72 2.18
N LEU A 721 32.42 -0.31 1.57
CA LEU A 721 31.43 0.59 2.16
C LEU A 721 30.18 -0.23 2.49
N ILE A 722 29.87 -0.38 3.76
CA ILE A 722 28.62 -1.01 4.18
C ILE A 722 27.52 0.04 4.10
N LEU A 723 26.54 -0.21 3.24
CA LEU A 723 25.30 0.55 3.15
C LEU A 723 24.18 -0.34 3.70
N ASN A 724 23.56 0.07 4.79
CA ASN A 724 22.51 -0.73 5.41
C ASN A 724 21.61 0.16 6.24
N SER A 725 20.31 -0.13 6.28
CA SER A 725 19.49 0.45 7.33
C SER A 725 19.77 -0.24 8.66
N ALA A 726 19.83 0.53 9.75
CA ALA A 726 19.85 0.03 11.12
C ALA A 726 18.54 -0.70 11.50
N TYR A 727 17.46 -0.42 10.77
CA TYR A 727 16.14 -1.03 10.88
C TYR A 727 15.76 -1.71 9.56
N ASP A 728 16.67 -2.49 8.98
CA ASP A 728 16.45 -3.16 7.70
C ASP A 728 15.10 -3.89 7.70
N SER A 729 14.21 -3.47 6.80
CA SER A 729 12.81 -3.91 6.87
C SER A 729 12.66 -5.41 6.65
N TRP A 730 13.55 -6.05 5.91
CA TRP A 730 13.51 -7.50 5.67
C TRP A 730 14.06 -8.28 6.87
N GLN A 731 15.16 -7.80 7.47
CA GLN A 731 15.70 -8.39 8.71
C GLN A 731 14.70 -8.27 9.86
N MET A 732 13.92 -7.17 9.88
CA MET A 732 12.96 -6.88 10.92
C MET A 732 11.59 -7.52 10.68
N ASP A 733 11.21 -7.81 9.43
CA ASP A 733 9.91 -8.39 9.06
C ASP A 733 9.60 -9.66 9.86
N PRO A 734 10.48 -10.67 9.99
CA PRO A 734 10.20 -11.84 10.80
C PRO A 734 10.00 -11.51 12.29
N PHE A 735 10.74 -10.55 12.85
CA PHE A 735 10.52 -10.08 14.23
C PHE A 735 9.16 -9.40 14.39
N LEU A 736 8.69 -8.78 13.31
CA LEU A 736 7.44 -8.00 13.28
C LEU A 736 6.23 -8.88 12.87
N ASP A 737 6.43 -9.98 12.15
CA ASP A 737 5.38 -10.86 11.62
C ASP A 737 5.15 -12.12 12.45
N SER A 738 6.16 -12.63 13.16
CA SER A 738 6.05 -13.90 13.90
C SER A 738 5.52 -13.78 15.33
N HIS A 739 5.42 -12.59 15.93
CA HIS A 739 5.12 -12.50 17.37
C HIS A 739 3.80 -11.85 17.74
N GLY A 740 2.97 -11.67 16.72
CA GLY A 740 1.85 -10.79 16.85
C GLY A 740 2.31 -9.49 17.51
N PRO A 741 1.45 -8.84 18.28
CA PRO A 741 1.70 -7.44 18.49
C PRO A 741 1.81 -6.98 19.95
N VAL A 742 1.50 -7.84 20.92
CA VAL A 742 1.96 -7.65 22.31
C VAL A 742 3.48 -7.68 22.38
N ALA A 743 4.14 -8.46 21.51
CA ALA A 743 5.58 -8.41 21.38
C ALA A 743 6.06 -7.10 20.71
N LYS A 744 5.31 -6.53 19.76
CA LYS A 744 5.59 -5.17 19.24
C LYS A 744 5.33 -4.04 20.26
N LEU A 745 4.38 -4.18 21.17
CA LEU A 745 4.13 -3.12 22.17
C LEU A 745 5.04 -3.22 23.41
N THR A 746 5.40 -4.44 23.82
CA THR A 746 6.24 -4.67 25.01
C THR A 746 7.72 -4.78 24.66
N PHE A 747 8.05 -5.21 23.44
CA PHE A 747 9.41 -5.41 22.94
C PHE A 747 9.66 -4.75 21.56
N GLY A 748 8.70 -4.10 20.91
CA GLY A 748 8.90 -3.47 19.58
C GLY A 748 9.67 -2.15 19.64
N ILE A 749 10.13 -1.76 20.82
CA ILE A 749 11.30 -0.90 20.98
C ILE A 749 12.51 -1.77 21.31
N ALA A 750 12.39 -2.70 22.27
CA ALA A 750 13.51 -3.47 22.79
C ALA A 750 14.21 -4.38 21.77
N VAL A 751 13.52 -5.08 20.86
CA VAL A 751 14.13 -5.97 19.86
C VAL A 751 14.63 -5.21 18.63
N PRO A 752 13.89 -4.25 18.04
CA PRO A 752 14.47 -3.36 17.03
C PRO A 752 15.65 -2.56 17.57
N HIS A 753 15.64 -2.16 18.84
CA HIS A 753 16.77 -1.48 19.50
C HIS A 753 17.89 -2.45 19.90
N LYS A 754 17.60 -3.69 20.33
CA LYS A 754 18.61 -4.74 20.56
C LYS A 754 19.27 -5.15 19.24
N SER A 755 18.50 -5.24 18.17
CA SER A 755 18.97 -5.54 16.82
C SER A 755 19.76 -4.36 16.25
N LYS A 756 19.29 -3.11 16.40
CA LYS A 756 20.09 -1.92 16.08
C LYS A 756 21.38 -1.87 16.88
N ASN A 757 21.33 -2.07 18.20
CA ASN A 757 22.52 -2.05 19.04
C ASN A 757 23.49 -3.15 18.62
N LYS A 758 23.01 -4.38 18.42
CA LYS A 758 23.84 -5.47 17.91
C LYS A 758 24.40 -5.15 16.53
N PHE A 759 23.62 -4.58 15.63
CA PHE A 759 24.08 -4.14 14.33
C PHE A 759 25.24 -3.16 14.47
N VAL A 760 25.05 -2.12 15.28
CA VAL A 760 26.07 -1.09 15.57
C VAL A 760 27.31 -1.74 16.18
N ASP A 761 27.17 -2.65 17.14
CA ASP A 761 28.29 -3.39 17.75
C ASP A 761 29.03 -4.27 16.72
N ASP A 762 28.28 -4.99 15.88
CA ASP A 762 28.82 -5.89 14.87
C ASP A 762 29.54 -5.13 13.74
N VAL A 763 29.08 -3.93 13.36
CA VAL A 763 29.77 -3.07 12.38
C VAL A 763 30.85 -2.19 13.01
N GLU A 764 30.86 -2.00 14.33
CA GLU A 764 31.92 -1.23 15.00
C GLU A 764 33.30 -1.86 14.81
N ILE A 765 33.38 -3.18 14.60
CA ILE A 765 34.63 -3.88 14.28
C ILE A 765 35.32 -3.35 13.00
N VAL A 766 34.58 -2.72 12.10
CA VAL A 766 35.13 -2.12 10.87
C VAL A 766 35.26 -0.61 10.92
N LYS A 767 34.80 0.03 12.01
CA LYS A 767 34.83 1.49 12.18
C LYS A 767 36.23 2.07 12.11
N ASP A 768 37.25 1.37 12.60
CA ASP A 768 38.64 1.82 12.56
C ASP A 768 39.44 1.22 11.39
N LYS A 769 38.80 0.39 10.56
CA LYS A 769 39.46 -0.11 9.35
C LYS A 769 39.70 1.04 8.39
N LYS A 770 40.94 1.12 7.92
CA LYS A 770 41.36 2.05 6.88
C LYS A 770 40.68 1.66 5.56
N ASP A 771 40.26 2.65 4.77
CA ASP A 771 39.63 2.47 3.44
C ASP A 771 38.23 1.81 3.48
N TRP A 772 37.67 1.63 4.67
CA TRP A 772 36.29 1.20 4.89
C TRP A 772 35.37 2.39 5.19
N GLY A 773 34.13 2.29 4.73
CA GLY A 773 33.06 3.26 5.03
C GLY A 773 31.82 2.59 5.61
N LEU A 774 31.01 3.39 6.30
CA LEU A 774 29.70 3.03 6.84
C LEU A 774 28.69 4.14 6.49
N PHE A 775 27.62 3.77 5.80
CA PHE A 775 26.43 4.61 5.63
C PHE A 775 25.25 3.86 6.23
N ILE A 776 24.96 4.15 7.50
CA ILE A 776 23.94 3.44 8.27
C ILE A 776 22.81 4.40 8.65
N ASP A 777 21.72 4.35 7.89
CA ASP A 777 20.54 5.19 8.14
C ASP A 777 19.54 4.49 9.08
N SER A 778 18.64 5.25 9.69
CA SER A 778 17.56 4.70 10.54
C SER A 778 16.22 4.58 9.80
N CYS A 779 16.19 4.60 8.47
CA CYS A 779 14.95 4.44 7.71
C CYS A 779 14.50 2.98 7.70
N PHE A 780 13.20 2.70 7.85
CA PHE A 780 12.69 1.34 7.72
C PHE A 780 12.63 0.92 6.23
N THR A 781 13.75 0.49 5.68
CA THR A 781 13.90 0.20 4.24
C THR A 781 14.77 -1.03 4.01
N HIS A 782 14.69 -1.60 2.81
CA HIS A 782 15.52 -2.70 2.34
C HIS A 782 15.86 -2.43 0.87
N CYS A 783 17.15 -2.50 0.52
CA CYS A 783 17.74 -2.03 -0.74
C CYS A 783 17.62 -0.52 -0.99
N GLN A 784 18.76 0.14 -1.15
CA GLN A 784 18.83 1.59 -1.37
C GLN A 784 19.48 1.96 -2.71
N THR A 785 20.42 1.15 -3.19
CA THR A 785 21.17 1.38 -4.43
C THR A 785 20.39 1.19 -5.74
N PRO A 786 19.44 0.25 -5.88
CA PRO A 786 18.81 -0.01 -7.18
C PRO A 786 17.63 0.91 -7.48
N PHE A 787 17.16 1.73 -6.54
CA PHE A 787 15.96 2.55 -6.72
C PHE A 787 16.29 4.04 -6.76
N ASN A 788 15.73 4.75 -7.74
CA ASN A 788 15.92 6.21 -7.88
C ASN A 788 15.52 6.97 -6.60
N ILE A 789 14.46 6.52 -5.93
CA ILE A 789 13.90 7.19 -4.74
C ILE A 789 14.89 7.20 -3.57
N SER A 790 15.55 6.08 -3.30
CA SER A 790 16.49 5.93 -2.19
C SER A 790 17.93 6.27 -2.55
N TRP A 791 18.28 6.28 -3.84
CA TRP A 791 19.65 6.54 -4.30
C TRP A 791 20.01 8.03 -4.32
N SER A 792 19.23 8.85 -5.06
CA SER A 792 19.61 10.24 -5.38
C SER A 792 18.45 11.24 -5.37
N SER A 793 17.22 10.80 -5.12
CA SER A 793 16.07 11.70 -5.06
C SER A 793 16.05 12.54 -3.79
N GLN A 794 15.13 13.51 -3.71
CA GLN A 794 14.88 14.26 -2.47
C GLN A 794 14.38 13.38 -1.31
N ALA A 795 13.90 12.17 -1.61
CA ALA A 795 13.52 11.16 -0.63
C ALA A 795 14.62 10.10 -0.40
N SER A 796 15.85 10.32 -0.89
CA SER A 796 16.99 9.50 -0.48
C SER A 796 17.21 9.68 1.02
N PRO A 797 17.57 8.62 1.77
CA PRO A 797 18.17 8.79 3.08
C PRO A 797 19.36 9.75 2.97
N VAL A 798 19.45 10.67 3.94
CA VAL A 798 20.50 11.68 4.01
C VAL A 798 21.17 11.56 5.36
N LEU A 799 22.47 11.27 5.36
CA LEU A 799 23.31 11.35 6.54
C LEU A 799 24.17 12.61 6.45
N GLY A 800 24.06 13.46 7.46
CA GLY A 800 24.66 14.79 7.49
C GLY A 800 24.05 15.70 6.43
N SER A 801 24.73 15.82 5.28
CA SER A 801 24.27 16.64 4.14
C SER A 801 24.27 15.88 2.81
N LYS A 802 24.55 14.57 2.85
CA LYS A 802 24.76 13.76 1.65
C LYS A 802 23.69 12.69 1.51
N THR A 803 23.13 12.59 0.31
CA THR A 803 22.35 11.44 -0.14
C THR A 803 23.20 10.17 -0.21
N VAL A 804 22.56 9.02 -0.39
CA VAL A 804 23.26 7.74 -0.58
C VAL A 804 24.22 7.84 -1.78
N ALA A 805 23.75 8.39 -2.91
CA ALA A 805 24.57 8.56 -4.11
C ALA A 805 25.82 9.42 -3.87
N GLU A 806 25.66 10.56 -3.19
CA GLU A 806 26.77 11.47 -2.91
C GLU A 806 27.77 10.84 -1.94
N ALA A 807 27.30 10.15 -0.89
CA ALA A 807 28.17 9.49 0.08
C ALA A 807 28.95 8.32 -0.54
N VAL A 808 28.29 7.49 -1.35
CA VAL A 808 28.94 6.37 -2.06
C VAL A 808 29.97 6.91 -3.05
N GLY A 809 29.63 7.95 -3.82
CA GLY A 809 30.57 8.61 -4.73
C GLY A 809 31.77 9.19 -3.98
N ASP A 810 31.53 9.90 -2.89
CA ASP A 810 32.59 10.50 -2.09
C ASP A 810 33.55 9.49 -1.48
N TRP A 811 33.02 8.37 -0.96
CA TRP A 811 33.84 7.29 -0.46
C TRP A 811 34.62 6.59 -1.59
N TYR A 812 33.95 6.28 -2.70
CA TYR A 812 34.57 5.54 -3.79
C TYR A 812 35.72 6.33 -4.43
N PHE A 813 35.49 7.61 -4.72
CA PHE A 813 36.47 8.52 -5.33
C PHE A 813 37.35 9.25 -4.30
N GLU A 814 37.24 8.91 -3.01
CA GLU A 814 38.04 9.48 -1.92
C GLU A 814 37.93 11.01 -1.83
N ARG A 815 36.75 11.55 -2.17
CA ARG A 815 36.44 12.99 -2.03
C ARG A 815 36.20 13.40 -0.57
N SER A 816 35.83 12.45 0.29
CA SER A 816 35.65 12.65 1.74
C SER A 816 35.84 11.34 2.52
N TYR A 817 36.47 11.43 3.70
CA TYR A 817 36.70 10.30 4.61
C TYR A 817 35.65 10.20 5.74
N GLU A 818 34.64 11.07 5.75
CA GLU A 818 33.63 11.18 6.82
C GLU A 818 32.41 10.26 6.62
N VAL A 819 32.44 9.30 5.68
CA VAL A 819 31.35 8.33 5.48
C VAL A 819 31.43 7.23 6.55
N LYS A 820 31.34 7.61 7.81
CA LYS A 820 31.19 6.74 8.99
C LYS A 820 30.06 7.30 9.86
N GLU A 821 28.90 7.47 9.25
CA GLU A 821 27.73 8.08 9.88
C GLU A 821 26.69 7.01 10.23
N ILE A 822 26.16 7.09 11.45
CA ILE A 822 25.09 6.24 11.98
C ILE A 822 24.05 7.16 12.60
N ASP A 823 22.78 7.06 12.18
CA ASP A 823 21.70 7.91 12.70
C ASP A 823 21.21 7.50 14.13
N CYS A 824 20.76 8.47 14.93
CA CYS A 824 20.26 8.29 16.31
C CYS A 824 18.75 7.94 16.39
N GLU A 825 18.26 7.68 17.62
CA GLU A 825 17.07 6.90 18.03
C GLU A 825 15.75 7.00 17.21
N TYR A 826 15.17 5.80 17.04
CA TYR A 826 13.80 5.45 16.60
C TYR A 826 13.56 5.46 15.08
N PRO A 827 12.93 4.41 14.49
CA PRO A 827 12.81 4.28 13.03
C PRO A 827 12.07 5.46 12.42
N ILE A 828 12.73 6.13 11.49
CA ILE A 828 12.19 7.29 10.78
C ILE A 828 11.41 6.76 9.56
N LEU A 829 10.09 7.00 9.53
CA LEU A 829 9.20 6.60 8.42
C LEU A 829 9.25 7.58 7.22
N THR A 830 10.07 8.62 7.29
CA THR A 830 10.29 9.61 6.21
C THR A 830 11.73 10.14 6.19
N PRO A 831 12.39 10.23 5.03
CA PRO A 831 13.74 10.78 4.92
C PRO A 831 13.71 12.31 5.09
N LYS A 832 13.97 12.81 6.30
CA LYS A 832 14.33 14.23 6.53
C LYS A 832 15.43 14.33 7.59
N LYS A 833 16.54 14.97 7.19
CA LYS A 833 17.70 15.47 7.94
C LYS A 833 17.75 15.11 9.43
N SER A 834 18.49 14.07 9.75
CA SER A 834 19.07 13.84 11.08
C SER A 834 20.45 14.52 11.15
N THR A 835 20.61 15.44 12.10
CA THR A 835 21.87 16.13 12.37
C THR A 835 22.33 15.67 13.75
N TYR A 836 23.49 15.04 13.90
CA TYR A 836 24.52 15.33 14.93
C TYR A 836 25.79 14.53 14.67
N VAL A 837 26.90 15.26 14.55
CA VAL A 837 28.28 14.78 14.45
C VAL A 837 28.73 14.23 15.81
N TYR A 838 29.29 13.01 15.86
CA TYR A 838 30.13 12.60 16.98
C TYR A 838 31.40 13.46 16.97
N MET A 839 31.38 14.61 17.63
CA MET A 839 32.61 15.33 17.98
C MET A 839 33.33 14.52 19.06
N ARG A 840 34.41 13.82 18.67
CA ARG A 840 35.49 13.53 19.62
C ARG A 840 36.64 14.45 19.29
N ALA A 841 36.92 15.34 20.24
CA ALA A 841 38.04 16.25 20.24
C ALA A 841 39.33 15.53 19.81
N THR A 842 39.93 16.00 18.72
CA THR A 842 41.35 15.81 18.48
C THR A 842 42.08 16.52 19.61
N ASN A 843 42.60 15.75 20.57
CA ASN A 843 43.79 16.17 21.28
C ASN A 843 44.92 16.19 20.24
N GLU A 844 45.28 17.37 19.77
CA GLU A 844 46.66 17.61 19.39
C GLU A 844 47.35 18.34 20.55
N VAL A 845 48.66 18.09 20.64
CA VAL A 845 49.66 18.68 21.53
C VAL A 845 49.62 20.21 21.48
#